data_AF-A0A7W2D968-F1
#
_entry.id   AF-A0A7W2D968-F1
#
_cell.length_a   1.000
_cell.length_b   1.000
_cell.length_c   1.000
_cell.angle_alpha   90.00
_cell.angle_beta   90.00
_cell.angle_gamma   90.00
#
_symmetry.space_group_name_H-M   'P 1'
#
loop_
_entity.id
_entity.type
_entity.pdbx_description
1 polymer ?
#
loop_
_entity_poly.entity_id
_entity_poly.type
_entity_poly.pdbx_seq_one_letter_code
_entity_poly.pdbx_strand_id
1 'polypeptide(L)'
;TLNTMVDQLSNFAEQVTRVAREVGTEGILGGQAEVKGVSGTWKDLTQSVNGMANNLTMQVRNIAEVTTAVARGDLSKKITVDAKGEILELVTTVNTMVDQLSNFAEQVTRVAREVGTEGQLGGQARVPGVTGIWKDLSDNVNLMANNLTTQVRQISQVTTAVANGDLTKKVTVEASGEVAQLADTVNTMVKTLGSFADEVTRVAREVGTDGILGGQARVPGVSGTWKDLTESVNSMASNLTGQVRNIAMVTTAIAKGDLTKKIDIDARGEILELKTTINTMVDQLSSFAEQVTLVAREVGTEGQLGGQARVRDVDGTWRDLTESVNEMAGNLTRQVRAIAAVATAVTRGDLNLKIDVDAAGEIQVLQDNINTMIANLRDTTLANKEQDWLKGNLARISGLMQGRRDLEDVASLIMSELTPVVSAQHGAFFVAMPTDDGKDRGAATQEDAYELRMLGSYGYSMGSMPTSFRPGETLIGTAAKEKRTILVENVPPGYLKIASGLGDAPPAHVIVLPVLFEGTVLGVIELASFQPFTQIQKDFLNQIAEMIATSVNTISVNTKTEVLLKQSQELTEQLRLRSEELEQRQKALQASNAELEEKAELLARQNRDIEVKNTEIEEARQVLEERAEQLAVSMRYKSEFLANMSHELRTPLNSLLILAKLLADNAEGNLSPKQVEFAETIHGAGSDLLQLINDILDLSKVEAGKMDVSPTRIALVQLVDYVEATFRPLTAEKGLDFSVRVSPELPATLHTDEQRLLQVLRNLLSNAVKFTDSGAVELMIRPAGNDVPIAIREQLLEAGSLRDADADLIAFSVADTGIGIAASKMRVIFEAFKQADGTTSRKYGGTGLGLSISREIARLLGGEIHAQSEPGRGSTFTLYLPLYPSELPPQGYPQLAPVIEPGDTAASMRELTAPAAETPAEVKSYRDTQNGPAALFRRRRRAVAAADQRPALPGQPAGQERAQDGWAGGAGQESAPLARRALQFDGEKVLIVDDDIRNVFALTSVLEQNGLSVLYAENGREGIEVLEQHDDVTVVLMDIMMPEMDGYATTTAIRRMPQFAGLPIIALTAKAMKGDREKAIESGASDYVTKPVDPDHLLSVMEQWMREE
;
A
#
# COMPACT_ATOMS: atom_id res chain seq x y z
N THR A 1 122.56 12.88 76.97
CA THR A 1 122.49 13.69 75.74
C THR A 1 122.62 12.78 74.53
N LEU A 2 123.83 12.29 74.17
CA LEU A 2 124.02 11.45 72.98
C LEU A 2 123.21 10.14 73.03
N ASN A 3 123.39 9.30 74.06
CA ASN A 3 122.62 8.04 74.19
C ASN A 3 121.11 8.32 74.13
N THR A 4 120.64 9.33 74.87
CA THR A 4 119.23 9.75 74.92
C THR A 4 118.65 10.11 73.54
N MET A 5 119.47 10.68 72.65
CA MET A 5 119.09 10.97 71.26
C MET A 5 119.11 9.71 70.39
N VAL A 6 120.06 8.79 70.60
CA VAL A 6 120.10 7.48 69.93
C VAL A 6 118.88 6.63 70.32
N ASP A 7 118.52 6.60 71.60
CA ASP A 7 117.33 5.91 72.11
C ASP A 7 116.05 6.46 71.45
N GLN A 8 115.92 7.79 71.34
CA GLN A 8 114.79 8.43 70.66
C GLN A 8 114.78 8.17 69.14
N LEU A 9 115.95 8.14 68.49
CA LEU A 9 116.10 7.77 67.07
C LEU A 9 115.70 6.32 66.81
N SER A 10 116.15 5.38 67.64
CA SER A 10 115.79 3.96 67.54
C SER A 10 114.28 3.76 67.72
N ASN A 11 113.68 4.37 68.75
CA ASN A 11 112.23 4.33 68.96
C ASN A 11 111.46 4.96 67.78
N PHE A 12 111.89 6.10 67.25
CA PHE A 12 111.26 6.72 66.08
C PHE A 12 111.37 5.83 64.83
N ALA A 13 112.55 5.26 64.56
CA ALA A 13 112.77 4.36 63.43
C ALA A 13 111.92 3.09 63.53
N GLU A 14 111.82 2.48 64.72
CA GLU A 14 110.94 1.34 64.99
C GLU A 14 109.46 1.72 64.76
N GLN A 15 108.99 2.84 65.30
CA GLN A 15 107.59 3.26 65.15
C GLN A 15 107.23 3.63 63.70
N VAL A 16 108.12 4.28 62.95
CA VAL A 16 107.89 4.57 61.52
C VAL A 16 107.96 3.29 60.68
N THR A 17 108.89 2.38 60.96
CA THR A 17 108.95 1.07 60.29
C THR A 17 107.69 0.25 60.56
N ARG A 18 107.19 0.27 61.81
CA ARG A 18 105.94 -0.36 62.21
C ARG A 18 104.75 0.22 61.45
N VAL A 19 104.57 1.54 61.41
CA VAL A 19 103.44 2.17 60.70
C VAL A 19 103.53 1.97 59.18
N ALA A 20 104.72 2.06 58.58
CA ALA A 20 104.92 1.78 57.16
C ALA A 20 104.60 0.32 56.79
N ARG A 21 104.91 -0.62 57.69
CA ARG A 21 104.52 -2.02 57.57
C ARG A 21 103.01 -2.20 57.75
N GLU A 22 102.46 -1.77 58.87
CA GLU A 22 101.03 -1.89 59.21
C GLU A 22 100.13 -1.30 58.11
N VAL A 23 100.32 -0.02 57.78
CA VAL A 23 99.44 0.72 56.87
C VAL A 23 99.80 0.49 55.41
N GLY A 24 101.10 0.39 55.08
CA GLY A 24 101.58 0.32 53.69
C GLY A 24 101.82 -1.09 53.15
N THR A 25 101.89 -2.12 54.00
CA THR A 25 102.22 -3.50 53.59
C THR A 25 101.21 -4.53 54.08
N GLU A 26 100.69 -4.39 55.30
CA GLU A 26 99.75 -5.34 55.93
C GLU A 26 98.28 -4.92 55.78
N GLY A 27 98.00 -3.71 55.29
CA GLY A 27 96.65 -3.19 55.08
C GLY A 27 95.89 -2.84 56.38
N ILE A 28 96.61 -2.64 57.49
CA ILE A 28 96.05 -2.32 58.81
C ILE A 28 95.76 -0.81 58.87
N LEU A 29 94.61 -0.44 58.30
CA LEU A 29 94.13 0.94 58.15
C LEU A 29 93.90 1.63 59.50
N GLY A 30 94.81 2.51 59.92
CA GLY A 30 94.71 3.32 61.14
C GLY A 30 95.96 3.36 62.02
N GLY A 31 97.05 2.68 61.66
CA GLY A 31 98.32 2.73 62.40
C GLY A 31 98.89 4.15 62.53
N GLN A 32 99.32 4.51 63.74
CA GLN A 32 99.99 5.79 64.06
C GLN A 32 101.25 5.56 64.89
N ALA A 33 102.26 6.38 64.65
CA ALA A 33 103.52 6.39 65.38
C ALA A 33 103.37 7.25 66.63
N GLU A 34 103.51 6.65 67.81
CA GLU A 34 103.56 7.35 69.10
C GLU A 34 105.00 7.32 69.63
N VAL A 35 105.66 8.47 69.62
CA VAL A 35 107.04 8.63 70.11
C VAL A 35 107.04 9.59 71.28
N LYS A 36 107.50 9.14 72.46
CA LYS A 36 107.40 9.91 73.71
C LYS A 36 108.60 10.84 73.88
N GLY A 37 108.33 12.11 74.19
CA GLY A 37 109.35 13.11 74.53
C GLY A 37 110.09 13.76 73.34
N VAL A 38 109.59 13.65 72.10
CA VAL A 38 110.16 14.35 70.94
C VAL A 38 109.63 15.79 70.78
N SER A 39 110.50 16.68 70.30
CA SER A 39 110.22 18.11 70.09
C SER A 39 111.00 18.65 68.89
N GLY A 40 110.53 19.76 68.31
CA GLY A 40 111.05 20.28 67.03
C GLY A 40 110.80 19.30 65.88
N THR A 41 111.74 19.23 64.93
CA THR A 41 111.63 18.48 63.66
C THR A 41 111.19 17.02 63.81
N TRP A 42 111.50 16.35 64.91
CA TRP A 42 111.05 14.97 65.19
C TRP A 42 109.54 14.87 65.43
N LYS A 43 108.94 15.88 66.08
CA LYS A 43 107.49 15.97 66.22
C LYS A 43 106.85 16.22 64.85
N ASP A 44 107.41 17.13 64.06
CA ASP A 44 106.90 17.50 62.74
C ASP A 44 106.97 16.30 61.76
N LEU A 45 108.04 15.50 61.83
CA LEU A 45 108.18 14.23 61.12
C LEU A 45 107.16 13.17 61.59
N THR A 46 106.96 13.01 62.90
CA THR A 46 105.93 12.09 63.45
C THR A 46 104.54 12.50 62.97
N GLN A 47 104.23 13.81 63.00
CA GLN A 47 102.96 14.34 62.50
C GLN A 47 102.82 14.19 60.98
N SER A 48 103.91 14.28 60.22
CA SER A 48 103.91 14.06 58.76
C SER A 48 103.67 12.60 58.40
N VAL A 49 104.31 11.65 59.09
CA VAL A 49 104.07 10.20 58.93
C VAL A 49 102.63 9.84 59.33
N ASN A 50 102.15 10.34 60.46
CA ASN A 50 100.77 10.09 60.90
C ASN A 50 99.74 10.74 59.97
N GLY A 51 100.03 11.91 59.40
CA GLY A 51 99.20 12.57 58.39
C GLY A 51 99.13 11.76 57.09
N MET A 52 100.27 11.26 56.60
CA MET A 52 100.33 10.36 55.44
C MET A 52 99.54 9.06 55.68
N ALA A 53 99.80 8.41 56.82
CA ALA A 53 99.13 7.16 57.22
C ALA A 53 97.61 7.36 57.38
N ASN A 54 97.17 8.46 57.97
CA ASN A 54 95.75 8.79 58.14
C ASN A 54 95.06 9.12 56.81
N ASN A 55 95.72 9.88 55.93
CA ASN A 55 95.16 10.20 54.61
C ASN A 55 94.99 8.94 53.75
N LEU A 56 96.02 8.09 53.68
CA LEU A 56 95.94 6.81 52.98
C LEU A 56 94.89 5.88 53.61
N THR A 57 94.83 5.84 54.95
CA THR A 57 93.80 5.11 55.71
C THR A 57 92.38 5.52 55.31
N MET A 58 92.09 6.83 55.29
CA MET A 58 90.76 7.34 54.95
C MET A 58 90.41 7.14 53.48
N GLN A 59 91.35 7.39 52.57
CA GLN A 59 91.15 7.22 51.14
C GLN A 59 90.88 5.75 50.78
N VAL A 60 91.75 4.83 51.21
CA VAL A 60 91.60 3.39 50.92
C VAL A 60 90.35 2.81 51.59
N ARG A 61 90.04 3.21 52.83
CA ARG A 61 88.81 2.78 53.52
C ARG A 61 87.55 3.19 52.74
N ASN A 62 87.47 4.45 52.30
CA ASN A 62 86.26 4.94 51.63
C ASN A 62 86.13 4.39 50.19
N ILE A 63 87.25 4.15 49.49
CA ILE A 63 87.25 3.39 48.22
C ILE A 63 86.72 1.97 48.45
N ALA A 64 87.18 1.28 49.50
CA ALA A 64 86.72 -0.07 49.82
C ALA A 64 85.24 -0.12 50.22
N GLU A 65 84.77 0.84 51.01
CA GLU A 65 83.35 1.01 51.38
C GLU A 65 82.46 1.19 50.14
N VAL A 66 82.81 2.12 49.24
CA VAL A 66 82.05 2.41 48.03
C VAL A 66 82.07 1.22 47.06
N THR A 67 83.24 0.61 46.84
CA THR A 67 83.34 -0.58 45.97
C THR A 67 82.55 -1.77 46.55
N THR A 68 82.49 -1.90 47.88
CA THR A 68 81.66 -2.92 48.56
C THR A 68 80.16 -2.62 48.45
N ALA A 69 79.77 -1.33 48.48
CA ALA A 69 78.39 -0.91 48.27
C ALA A 69 77.93 -1.23 46.83
N VAL A 70 78.75 -0.87 45.83
CA VAL A 70 78.52 -1.17 44.41
C VAL A 70 78.41 -2.68 44.17
N ALA A 71 79.30 -3.48 44.76
CA ALA A 71 79.25 -4.94 44.67
C ALA A 71 78.02 -5.57 45.37
N ARG A 72 77.29 -4.80 46.19
CA ARG A 72 76.01 -5.18 46.81
C ARG A 72 74.79 -4.53 46.12
N GLY A 73 75.00 -3.79 45.03
CA GLY A 73 73.95 -3.08 44.29
C GLY A 73 73.56 -1.70 44.83
N ASP A 74 74.23 -1.20 45.88
CA ASP A 74 74.02 0.16 46.37
C ASP A 74 74.89 1.16 45.59
N LEU A 75 74.31 1.68 44.51
CA LEU A 75 74.91 2.68 43.62
C LEU A 75 74.73 4.13 44.14
N SER A 76 74.16 4.32 45.35
CA SER A 76 74.00 5.66 45.94
C SER A 76 75.30 6.21 46.55
N LYS A 77 76.32 5.36 46.75
CA LYS A 77 77.57 5.71 47.42
C LYS A 77 78.61 6.22 46.42
N LYS A 78 79.26 7.33 46.76
CA LYS A 78 80.42 7.88 46.04
C LYS A 78 81.55 8.13 47.01
N ILE A 79 82.78 8.10 46.50
CA ILE A 79 83.98 8.44 47.27
C ILE A 79 84.05 9.96 47.41
N THR A 80 84.19 10.44 48.65
CA THR A 80 84.07 11.88 49.00
C THR A 80 85.31 12.43 49.72
N VAL A 81 86.39 11.66 49.82
CA VAL A 81 87.64 12.05 50.50
C VAL A 81 88.50 12.95 49.60
N ASP A 82 89.09 14.02 50.14
CA ASP A 82 90.08 14.85 49.42
C ASP A 82 91.28 14.00 48.99
N ALA A 83 91.61 14.05 47.70
CA ALA A 83 92.58 13.21 47.03
C ALA A 83 93.33 14.01 45.97
N LYS A 84 94.61 13.68 45.76
CA LYS A 84 95.52 14.40 44.86
C LYS A 84 96.46 13.40 44.17
N GLY A 85 96.90 13.71 42.96
CA GLY A 85 97.66 12.77 42.11
C GLY A 85 96.85 11.53 41.74
N GLU A 86 97.51 10.38 41.64
CA GLU A 86 96.95 9.09 41.20
C GLU A 86 95.70 8.65 42.00
N ILE A 87 95.62 8.99 43.30
CA ILE A 87 94.44 8.68 44.11
C ILE A 87 93.20 9.49 43.65
N LEU A 88 93.38 10.72 43.16
CA LEU A 88 92.26 11.50 42.61
C LEU A 88 91.76 10.91 41.28
N GLU A 89 92.67 10.39 40.45
CA GLU A 89 92.34 9.70 39.20
C GLU A 89 91.58 8.39 39.49
N LEU A 90 92.00 7.63 40.50
CA LEU A 90 91.29 6.43 40.97
C LEU A 90 89.90 6.76 41.53
N VAL A 91 89.79 7.81 42.37
CA VAL A 91 88.50 8.33 42.88
C VAL A 91 87.56 8.74 41.75
N THR A 92 88.09 9.46 40.76
CA THR A 92 87.33 9.91 39.59
C THR A 92 86.86 8.72 38.74
N THR A 93 87.73 7.73 38.53
CA THR A 93 87.44 6.51 37.77
C THR A 93 86.35 5.68 38.43
N VAL A 94 86.45 5.43 39.75
CA VAL A 94 85.43 4.68 40.49
C VAL A 94 84.10 5.44 40.53
N ASN A 95 84.10 6.73 40.86
CA ASN A 95 82.86 7.53 40.86
C ASN A 95 82.20 7.56 39.48
N THR A 96 82.97 7.67 38.39
CA THR A 96 82.44 7.60 37.01
C THR A 96 81.84 6.24 36.69
N MET A 97 82.43 5.14 37.18
CA MET A 97 81.86 3.79 37.05
C MET A 97 80.51 3.68 37.78
N VAL A 98 80.40 4.23 39.00
CA VAL A 98 79.13 4.27 39.75
C VAL A 98 78.06 5.07 39.00
N ASP A 99 78.43 6.22 38.43
CA ASP A 99 77.51 7.01 37.60
C ASP A 99 77.05 6.24 36.35
N GLN A 100 77.96 5.57 35.63
CA GLN A 100 77.58 4.75 34.47
C GLN A 100 76.66 3.58 34.86
N LEU A 101 76.97 2.89 35.96
CA LEU A 101 76.14 1.80 36.50
C LEU A 101 74.74 2.29 36.91
N SER A 102 74.65 3.42 37.61
CA SER A 102 73.37 3.97 38.10
C SER A 102 72.49 4.40 36.93
N ASN A 103 73.04 5.12 35.95
CA ASN A 103 72.31 5.51 34.75
C ASN A 103 71.88 4.29 33.93
N PHE A 104 72.73 3.26 33.78
CA PHE A 104 72.35 2.02 33.08
C PHE A 104 71.21 1.28 33.80
N ALA A 105 71.31 1.11 35.12
CA ALA A 105 70.28 0.45 35.92
C ALA A 105 68.93 1.18 35.86
N GLU A 106 68.93 2.52 35.91
CA GLU A 106 67.70 3.31 35.74
C GLU A 106 67.08 3.12 34.35
N GLN A 107 67.89 3.23 33.28
CA GLN A 107 67.40 3.10 31.90
C GLN A 107 66.87 1.70 31.58
N VAL A 108 67.52 0.64 32.06
CA VAL A 108 67.01 -0.74 31.92
C VAL A 108 65.73 -0.93 32.72
N THR A 109 65.67 -0.44 33.97
CA THR A 109 64.45 -0.52 34.80
C THR A 109 63.27 0.19 34.13
N ARG A 110 63.51 1.39 33.57
CA ARG A 110 62.50 2.17 32.87
C ARG A 110 61.98 1.44 31.62
N VAL A 111 62.86 0.92 30.77
CA VAL A 111 62.46 0.23 29.52
C VAL A 111 61.76 -1.10 29.80
N ALA A 112 62.22 -1.86 30.80
CA ALA A 112 61.55 -3.08 31.25
C ALA A 112 60.12 -2.79 31.75
N ARG A 113 59.91 -1.65 32.43
CA ARG A 113 58.58 -1.18 32.85
C ARG A 113 57.73 -0.70 31.68
N GLU A 114 58.22 0.23 30.87
CA GLU A 114 57.52 0.79 29.70
C GLU A 114 57.05 -0.31 28.74
N VAL A 115 57.98 -1.15 28.28
CA VAL A 115 57.71 -2.16 27.23
C VAL A 115 57.12 -3.44 27.82
N GLY A 116 57.50 -3.82 29.04
CA GLY A 116 57.13 -5.10 29.65
C GLY A 116 55.90 -5.09 30.56
N THR A 117 55.54 -3.96 31.19
CA THR A 117 54.37 -3.88 32.09
C THR A 117 53.37 -2.77 31.78
N GLU A 118 53.78 -1.67 31.18
CA GLU A 118 52.88 -0.56 30.80
C GLU A 118 52.41 -0.61 29.33
N GLY A 119 52.93 -1.55 28.53
CA GLY A 119 52.53 -1.75 27.13
C GLY A 119 52.95 -0.61 26.19
N GLN A 120 53.88 0.26 26.60
CA GLN A 120 54.38 1.39 25.81
C GLN A 120 55.38 0.92 24.75
N LEU A 121 54.83 0.38 23.65
CA LEU A 121 55.55 -0.18 22.51
C LEU A 121 56.44 0.86 21.81
N GLY A 122 57.73 0.90 22.16
CA GLY A 122 58.74 1.79 21.57
C GLY A 122 59.78 2.36 22.54
N GLY A 123 59.70 2.06 23.84
CA GLY A 123 60.69 2.49 24.83
C GLY A 123 62.11 2.00 24.52
N GLN A 124 63.09 2.92 24.54
CA GLN A 124 64.51 2.63 24.29
C GLN A 124 65.39 3.15 25.43
N ALA A 125 66.42 2.38 25.79
CA ALA A 125 67.44 2.72 26.77
C ALA A 125 68.51 3.61 26.12
N ARG A 126 68.78 4.78 26.70
CA ARG A 126 69.75 5.73 26.17
C ARG A 126 70.70 6.20 27.26
N VAL A 127 71.78 5.44 27.46
CA VAL A 127 72.82 5.75 28.46
C VAL A 127 73.91 6.61 27.81
N PRO A 128 74.16 7.85 28.29
CA PRO A 128 75.23 8.69 27.73
C PRO A 128 76.63 8.16 28.07
N GLY A 129 77.58 8.30 27.14
CA GLY A 129 79.02 8.09 27.41
C GLY A 129 79.47 6.65 27.62
N VAL A 130 78.63 5.63 27.35
CA VAL A 130 79.01 4.22 27.45
C VAL A 130 79.84 3.74 26.25
N THR A 131 80.83 2.89 26.52
CA THR A 131 81.70 2.26 25.51
C THR A 131 81.99 0.80 25.87
N GLY A 132 82.43 0.00 24.91
CA GLY A 132 82.62 -1.44 25.08
C GLY A 132 81.34 -2.16 25.52
N ILE A 133 81.49 -3.12 26.45
CA ILE A 133 80.42 -3.99 26.94
C ILE A 133 79.16 -3.22 27.40
N TRP A 134 79.31 -2.01 27.96
CA TRP A 134 78.17 -1.17 28.37
C TRP A 134 77.32 -0.67 27.19
N LYS A 135 77.96 -0.38 26.06
CA LYS A 135 77.25 -0.07 24.82
C LYS A 135 76.58 -1.34 24.28
N ASP A 136 77.30 -2.45 24.23
CA ASP A 136 76.79 -3.71 23.70
C ASP A 136 75.56 -4.21 24.49
N LEU A 137 75.56 -4.05 25.82
CA LEU A 137 74.40 -4.32 26.68
C LEU A 137 73.22 -3.38 26.37
N SER A 138 73.46 -2.07 26.23
CA SER A 138 72.40 -1.11 25.89
C SER A 138 71.80 -1.38 24.50
N ASP A 139 72.63 -1.74 23.52
CA ASP A 139 72.19 -2.07 22.16
C ASP A 139 71.39 -3.39 22.14
N ASN A 140 71.77 -4.40 22.94
CA ASN A 140 71.00 -5.64 23.09
C ASN A 140 69.63 -5.41 23.76
N VAL A 141 69.56 -4.59 24.81
CA VAL A 141 68.27 -4.22 25.45
C VAL A 141 67.37 -3.49 24.46
N ASN A 142 67.92 -2.57 23.66
CA ASN A 142 67.18 -1.86 22.61
C ASN A 142 66.71 -2.79 21.48
N LEU A 143 67.52 -3.77 21.08
CA LEU A 143 67.14 -4.75 20.07
C LEU A 143 66.01 -5.66 20.56
N MET A 144 66.07 -6.12 21.81
CA MET A 144 64.97 -6.87 22.43
C MET A 144 63.68 -6.04 22.50
N ALA A 145 63.77 -4.79 22.95
CA ALA A 145 62.62 -3.88 23.04
C ALA A 145 61.98 -3.57 21.66
N ASN A 146 62.80 -3.34 20.62
CA ASN A 146 62.32 -3.14 19.24
C ASN A 146 61.67 -4.40 18.67
N ASN A 147 62.25 -5.58 18.89
CA ASN A 147 61.70 -6.85 18.40
C ASN A 147 60.32 -7.11 19.02
N LEU A 148 60.21 -7.03 20.35
CA LEU A 148 58.95 -7.20 21.07
C LEU A 148 57.90 -6.17 20.61
N THR A 149 58.31 -4.89 20.51
CA THR A 149 57.48 -3.78 20.02
C THR A 149 56.90 -4.05 18.63
N THR A 150 57.74 -4.52 17.70
CA THR A 150 57.36 -4.73 16.30
C THR A 150 56.46 -5.95 16.17
N GLN A 151 56.81 -7.05 16.82
CA GLN A 151 56.05 -8.30 16.83
C GLN A 151 54.64 -8.12 17.39
N VAL A 152 54.52 -7.52 18.59
CA VAL A 152 53.21 -7.27 19.23
C VAL A 152 52.37 -6.28 18.41
N ARG A 153 52.98 -5.22 17.87
CA ARG A 153 52.26 -4.22 17.04
C ARG A 153 51.70 -4.83 15.76
N GLN A 154 52.45 -5.67 15.06
CA GLN A 154 51.96 -6.32 13.83
C GLN A 154 50.88 -7.37 14.11
N ILE A 155 50.99 -8.15 15.20
CA ILE A 155 49.92 -9.07 15.62
C ILE A 155 48.65 -8.27 15.97
N SER A 156 48.77 -7.19 16.75
CA SER A 156 47.65 -6.30 17.08
C SER A 156 46.97 -5.72 15.84
N GLN A 157 47.74 -5.21 14.87
CA GLN A 157 47.20 -4.68 13.61
C GLN A 157 46.40 -5.73 12.82
N VAL A 158 46.89 -6.97 12.73
CA VAL A 158 46.19 -8.06 12.05
C VAL A 158 44.94 -8.50 12.82
N THR A 159 45.00 -8.58 14.15
CA THR A 159 43.81 -8.87 14.97
C THR A 159 42.74 -7.78 14.84
N THR A 160 43.12 -6.50 14.79
CA THR A 160 42.19 -5.39 14.52
C THR A 160 41.64 -5.44 13.09
N ALA A 161 42.44 -5.80 12.09
CA ALA A 161 41.97 -5.99 10.72
C ALA A 161 40.90 -7.10 10.64
N VAL A 162 41.16 -8.26 11.28
CA VAL A 162 40.22 -9.38 11.38
C VAL A 162 38.92 -8.97 12.10
N ALA A 163 39.02 -8.22 13.21
CA ALA A 163 37.84 -7.70 13.92
C ALA A 163 37.01 -6.73 13.06
N ASN A 164 37.64 -6.01 12.13
CA ASN A 164 37.00 -5.14 11.14
C ASN A 164 36.61 -5.88 9.83
N GLY A 165 36.74 -7.20 9.77
CA GLY A 165 36.39 -8.03 8.61
C GLY A 165 37.45 -8.11 7.49
N ASP A 166 38.60 -7.45 7.62
CA ASP A 166 39.70 -7.52 6.64
C ASP A 166 40.57 -8.76 6.88
N LEU A 167 40.13 -9.87 6.28
CA LEU A 167 40.80 -11.18 6.31
C LEU A 167 41.95 -11.29 5.29
N THR A 168 42.36 -10.19 4.64
CA THR A 168 43.50 -10.18 3.70
C THR A 168 44.84 -10.01 4.42
N LYS A 169 44.84 -9.43 5.63
CA LYS A 169 46.05 -9.12 6.40
C LYS A 169 46.60 -10.36 7.10
N LYS A 170 47.93 -10.44 7.16
CA LYS A 170 48.68 -11.54 7.78
C LYS A 170 49.84 -11.01 8.58
N VAL A 171 50.23 -11.76 9.61
CA VAL A 171 51.39 -11.50 10.45
C VAL A 171 52.63 -11.98 9.68
N THR A 172 53.49 -11.05 9.26
CA THR A 172 54.65 -11.32 8.39
C THR A 172 56.00 -11.05 9.09
N VAL A 173 56.04 -11.20 10.42
CA VAL A 173 57.25 -10.86 11.21
C VAL A 173 58.23 -12.01 11.21
N GLU A 174 59.52 -11.71 11.07
CA GLU A 174 60.58 -12.65 11.46
C GLU A 174 60.55 -12.80 12.98
N ALA A 175 59.97 -13.90 13.43
CA ALA A 175 59.83 -14.28 14.83
C ALA A 175 60.43 -15.67 15.06
N SER A 176 60.66 -16.04 16.31
CA SER A 176 61.18 -17.35 16.70
C SER A 176 60.61 -17.77 18.05
N GLY A 177 60.50 -19.08 18.28
CA GLY A 177 59.85 -19.62 19.47
C GLY A 177 58.35 -19.28 19.53
N GLU A 178 57.86 -19.00 20.72
CA GLU A 178 56.43 -18.81 21.04
C GLU A 178 55.76 -17.72 20.18
N VAL A 179 56.48 -16.64 19.86
CA VAL A 179 55.95 -15.53 19.03
C VAL A 179 55.71 -15.97 17.58
N ALA A 180 56.53 -16.88 17.04
CA ALA A 180 56.29 -17.47 15.72
C ALA A 180 55.05 -18.39 15.74
N GLN A 181 54.92 -19.22 16.77
CA GLN A 181 53.75 -20.09 16.95
C GLN A 181 52.45 -19.27 17.11
N LEU A 182 52.50 -18.13 17.80
CA LEU A 182 51.38 -17.20 17.90
C LEU A 182 51.03 -16.57 16.54
N ALA A 183 52.04 -16.11 15.79
CA ALA A 183 51.86 -15.58 14.44
C ALA A 183 51.22 -16.61 13.48
N ASP A 184 51.69 -17.85 13.49
CA ASP A 184 51.13 -18.96 12.70
C ASP A 184 49.71 -19.32 13.14
N THR A 185 49.41 -19.27 14.44
CA THR A 185 48.06 -19.50 14.97
C THR A 185 47.09 -18.42 14.48
N VAL A 186 47.48 -17.14 14.55
CA VAL A 186 46.69 -16.02 14.01
C VAL A 186 46.53 -16.15 12.49
N ASN A 187 47.62 -16.39 11.75
CA ASN A 187 47.57 -16.56 10.29
C ASN A 187 46.68 -17.75 9.85
N THR A 188 46.66 -18.83 10.63
CA THR A 188 45.79 -19.99 10.40
C THR A 188 44.33 -19.63 10.67
N MET A 189 44.04 -18.93 11.78
CA MET A 189 42.70 -18.41 12.09
C MET A 189 42.19 -17.50 10.98
N VAL A 190 42.99 -16.52 10.51
CA VAL A 190 42.60 -15.63 9.40
C VAL A 190 42.28 -16.43 8.13
N LYS A 191 43.10 -17.45 7.80
CA LYS A 191 42.85 -18.32 6.64
C LYS A 191 41.54 -19.09 6.78
N THR A 192 41.26 -19.70 7.94
CA THR A 192 40.03 -20.45 8.17
C THR A 192 38.80 -19.56 8.15
N LEU A 193 38.88 -18.36 8.74
CA LEU A 193 37.83 -17.35 8.64
C LEU A 193 37.56 -16.93 7.19
N GLY A 194 38.62 -16.68 6.41
CA GLY A 194 38.50 -16.32 4.99
C GLY A 194 37.79 -17.40 4.18
N SER A 195 38.28 -18.65 4.26
CA SER A 195 37.66 -19.79 3.58
C SER A 195 36.25 -20.14 4.08
N PHE A 196 35.87 -19.73 5.30
CA PHE A 196 34.49 -19.84 5.78
C PHE A 196 33.61 -18.72 5.20
N ALA A 197 34.10 -17.48 5.17
CA ALA A 197 33.37 -16.33 4.61
C ALA A 197 33.15 -16.47 3.10
N ASP A 198 34.18 -16.89 2.34
CA ASP A 198 34.09 -17.21 0.91
C ASP A 198 32.99 -18.24 0.64
N GLU A 199 32.96 -19.30 1.45
CA GLU A 199 32.10 -20.46 1.25
C GLU A 199 30.64 -20.20 1.68
N VAL A 200 30.42 -19.47 2.78
CA VAL A 200 29.08 -18.99 3.15
C VAL A 200 28.56 -18.02 2.09
N THR A 201 29.39 -17.13 1.57
CA THR A 201 29.00 -16.20 0.48
C THR A 201 28.67 -16.96 -0.81
N ARG A 202 29.41 -18.03 -1.14
CA ARG A 202 29.12 -18.89 -2.29
C ARG A 202 27.79 -19.62 -2.12
N VAL A 203 27.56 -20.28 -0.99
CA VAL A 203 26.31 -21.04 -0.74
C VAL A 203 25.10 -20.12 -0.62
N ALA A 204 25.24 -18.95 -0.01
CA ALA A 204 24.17 -17.95 0.03
C ALA A 204 23.75 -17.49 -1.37
N ARG A 205 24.71 -17.29 -2.29
CA ARG A 205 24.42 -16.97 -3.69
C ARG A 205 23.82 -18.16 -4.44
N GLU A 206 24.44 -19.34 -4.37
CA GLU A 206 23.96 -20.52 -5.09
C GLU A 206 22.54 -20.92 -4.69
N VAL A 207 22.22 -20.89 -3.40
CA VAL A 207 20.93 -21.33 -2.86
C VAL A 207 19.89 -20.20 -2.88
N GLY A 208 20.28 -18.97 -2.58
CA GLY A 208 19.37 -17.82 -2.43
C GLY A 208 19.21 -16.94 -3.67
N THR A 209 20.16 -16.93 -4.60
CA THR A 209 20.15 -16.06 -5.79
C THR A 209 20.12 -16.86 -7.10
N ASP A 210 20.99 -17.86 -7.24
CA ASP A 210 21.14 -18.63 -8.48
C ASP A 210 20.13 -19.81 -8.57
N GLY A 211 19.42 -20.13 -7.48
CA GLY A 211 18.41 -21.19 -7.43
C GLY A 211 18.97 -22.62 -7.55
N ILE A 212 20.27 -22.82 -7.31
CA ILE A 212 20.97 -24.10 -7.49
C ILE A 212 20.68 -25.03 -6.31
N LEU A 213 19.63 -25.84 -6.48
CA LEU A 213 19.06 -26.77 -5.49
C LEU A 213 20.00 -27.94 -5.11
N GLY A 214 21.08 -27.64 -4.40
CA GLY A 214 22.04 -28.62 -3.86
C GLY A 214 23.38 -28.07 -3.35
N GLY A 215 23.61 -26.76 -3.35
CA GLY A 215 24.85 -26.15 -2.86
C GLY A 215 25.13 -26.49 -1.39
N GLN A 216 26.35 -26.93 -1.09
CA GLN A 216 26.84 -27.23 0.26
C GLN A 216 28.18 -26.54 0.54
N ALA A 217 28.35 -26.07 1.79
CA ALA A 217 29.57 -25.48 2.33
C ALA A 217 30.55 -26.55 2.80
N ARG A 218 31.80 -26.48 2.35
CA ARG A 218 32.86 -27.45 2.64
C ARG A 218 34.20 -26.76 2.96
N VAL A 219 34.26 -26.11 4.11
CA VAL A 219 35.49 -25.45 4.60
C VAL A 219 36.52 -26.50 5.05
N PRO A 220 37.74 -26.55 4.49
CA PRO A 220 38.73 -27.56 4.87
C PRO A 220 39.33 -27.31 6.27
N GLY A 221 39.42 -28.37 7.09
CA GLY A 221 40.16 -28.34 8.36
C GLY A 221 39.42 -27.72 9.55
N VAL A 222 38.13 -27.39 9.43
CA VAL A 222 37.32 -26.90 10.55
C VAL A 222 37.07 -27.97 11.61
N SER A 223 37.03 -27.57 12.87
CA SER A 223 36.69 -28.42 14.02
C SER A 223 36.05 -27.58 15.14
N GLY A 224 35.37 -28.24 16.09
CA GLY A 224 34.51 -27.57 17.08
C GLY A 224 33.44 -26.70 16.41
N THR A 225 33.15 -25.54 17.00
CA THR A 225 32.09 -24.61 16.56
C THR A 225 32.13 -24.28 15.06
N TRP A 226 33.31 -24.24 14.43
CA TRP A 226 33.45 -23.98 12.99
C TRP A 226 32.88 -25.11 12.12
N LYS A 227 32.98 -26.37 12.58
CA LYS A 227 32.33 -27.51 11.95
C LYS A 227 30.82 -27.42 12.16
N ASP A 228 30.39 -27.14 13.38
CA ASP A 228 28.97 -27.11 13.76
C ASP A 228 28.21 -25.99 13.01
N LEU A 229 28.84 -24.83 12.81
CA LEU A 229 28.34 -23.74 11.95
C LEU A 229 28.26 -24.16 10.48
N THR A 230 29.28 -24.84 9.96
CA THR A 230 29.29 -25.34 8.57
C THR A 230 28.17 -26.37 8.35
N GLU A 231 27.95 -27.28 9.30
CA GLU A 231 26.86 -28.27 9.26
C GLU A 231 25.47 -27.62 9.45
N SER A 232 25.38 -26.53 10.21
CA SER A 232 24.15 -25.73 10.35
C SER A 232 23.77 -25.02 9.04
N VAL A 233 24.73 -24.37 8.37
CA VAL A 233 24.52 -23.76 7.04
C VAL A 233 24.11 -24.81 6.01
N ASN A 234 24.76 -25.99 6.02
CA ASN A 234 24.38 -27.11 5.15
C ASN A 234 22.97 -27.65 5.44
N SER A 235 22.56 -27.69 6.70
CA SER A 235 21.22 -28.14 7.09
C SER A 235 20.15 -27.13 6.64
N MET A 236 20.42 -25.83 6.79
CA MET A 236 19.55 -24.76 6.30
C MET A 236 19.39 -24.81 4.77
N ALA A 237 20.51 -24.91 4.03
CA ALA A 237 20.52 -25.06 2.59
C ALA A 237 19.76 -26.32 2.11
N SER A 238 20.00 -27.47 2.77
CA SER A 238 19.32 -28.74 2.41
C SER A 238 17.81 -28.68 2.68
N ASN A 239 17.37 -28.03 3.76
CA ASN A 239 15.95 -27.89 4.09
C ASN A 239 15.24 -26.97 3.09
N LEU A 240 15.80 -25.78 2.83
CA LEU A 240 15.23 -24.80 1.90
C LEU A 240 15.16 -25.37 0.46
N THR A 241 16.26 -25.96 -0.02
CA THR A 241 16.29 -26.55 -1.37
C THR A 241 15.39 -27.79 -1.48
N GLY A 242 15.25 -28.58 -0.41
CA GLY A 242 14.28 -29.69 -0.33
C GLY A 242 12.83 -29.21 -0.36
N GLN A 243 12.52 -28.12 0.32
CA GLN A 243 11.18 -27.51 0.33
C GLN A 243 10.80 -26.96 -1.04
N VAL A 244 11.64 -26.10 -1.62
CA VAL A 244 11.40 -25.51 -2.95
C VAL A 244 11.28 -26.58 -4.05
N ARG A 245 12.11 -27.65 -4.00
CA ARG A 245 12.03 -28.75 -4.98
C ARG A 245 10.68 -29.48 -4.94
N ASN A 246 10.14 -29.75 -3.74
CA ASN A 246 8.85 -30.43 -3.60
C ASN A 246 7.67 -29.55 -4.05
N ILE A 247 7.70 -28.25 -3.71
CA ILE A 247 6.72 -27.26 -4.19
C ILE A 247 6.74 -27.23 -5.72
N ALA A 248 7.92 -27.07 -6.34
CA ALA A 248 8.05 -27.04 -7.80
C ALA A 248 7.58 -28.33 -8.48
N MET A 249 7.84 -29.51 -7.88
CA MET A 249 7.34 -30.79 -8.40
C MET A 249 5.80 -30.88 -8.38
N VAL A 250 5.16 -30.42 -7.30
CA VAL A 250 3.70 -30.44 -7.17
C VAL A 250 3.06 -29.41 -8.10
N THR A 251 3.58 -28.17 -8.17
CA THR A 251 3.09 -27.17 -9.13
C THR A 251 3.25 -27.65 -10.59
N THR A 252 4.33 -28.37 -10.90
CA THR A 252 4.53 -29.01 -12.22
C THR A 252 3.53 -30.15 -12.48
N ALA A 253 3.05 -30.85 -11.44
CA ALA A 253 2.03 -31.88 -11.56
C ALA A 253 0.64 -31.25 -11.81
N ILE A 254 0.29 -30.20 -11.05
CA ILE A 254 -0.93 -29.40 -11.26
C ILE A 254 -0.99 -28.87 -12.69
N ALA A 255 0.09 -28.24 -13.18
CA ALA A 255 0.19 -27.71 -14.54
C ALA A 255 0.13 -28.79 -15.65
N LYS A 256 0.20 -30.08 -15.29
CA LYS A 256 0.03 -31.24 -16.19
C LYS A 256 -1.29 -31.99 -15.96
N GLY A 257 -2.17 -31.49 -15.08
CA GLY A 257 -3.43 -32.14 -14.71
C GLY A 257 -3.31 -33.32 -13.74
N ASP A 258 -2.13 -33.61 -13.19
CA ASP A 258 -1.96 -34.62 -12.14
C ASP A 258 -2.22 -34.02 -10.75
N LEU A 259 -3.51 -33.87 -10.44
CA LEU A 259 -4.02 -33.38 -9.16
C LEU A 259 -3.92 -34.43 -8.03
N THR A 260 -3.29 -35.59 -8.26
CA THR A 260 -3.04 -36.59 -7.21
C THR A 260 -1.81 -36.27 -6.35
N LYS A 261 -1.02 -35.28 -6.74
CA LYS A 261 0.23 -34.90 -6.05
C LYS A 261 -0.03 -33.76 -5.07
N LYS A 262 0.47 -33.93 -3.84
CA LYS A 262 0.44 -32.94 -2.77
C LYS A 262 1.84 -32.74 -2.21
N ILE A 263 2.08 -31.58 -1.62
CA ILE A 263 3.31 -31.27 -0.88
C ILE A 263 3.25 -32.03 0.44
N ASP A 264 4.12 -33.03 0.61
CA ASP A 264 4.24 -33.83 1.84
C ASP A 264 5.66 -33.78 2.41
N ILE A 265 5.95 -32.67 3.10
CA ILE A 265 7.20 -32.40 3.82
C ILE A 265 6.89 -31.72 5.15
N ASP A 266 7.77 -31.86 6.15
CA ASP A 266 7.66 -31.07 7.38
C ASP A 266 8.07 -29.61 7.10
N ALA A 267 7.24 -28.67 7.56
CA ALA A 267 7.30 -27.26 7.21
C ALA A 267 6.76 -26.41 8.36
N ARG A 268 7.28 -25.18 8.51
CA ARG A 268 6.92 -24.24 9.58
C ARG A 268 6.93 -22.81 9.03
N GLY A 269 6.20 -21.90 9.68
CA GLY A 269 6.03 -20.52 9.22
C GLY A 269 5.40 -20.45 7.83
N GLU A 270 5.81 -19.46 7.04
CA GLU A 270 5.32 -19.19 5.67
C GLU A 270 5.36 -20.43 4.74
N ILE A 271 6.34 -21.33 4.89
CA ILE A 271 6.44 -22.54 4.06
C ILE A 271 5.33 -23.56 4.42
N LEU A 272 4.84 -23.56 5.66
CA LEU A 272 3.67 -24.37 6.06
C LEU A 272 2.38 -23.77 5.51
N GLU A 273 2.26 -22.44 5.52
CA GLU A 273 1.13 -21.72 4.94
C GLU A 273 1.06 -21.94 3.42
N LEU A 274 2.19 -21.78 2.71
CA LEU A 274 2.31 -22.08 1.28
C LEU A 274 2.01 -23.56 0.96
N LYS A 275 2.53 -24.51 1.76
CA LYS A 275 2.16 -25.94 1.67
C LYS A 275 0.66 -26.14 1.79
N THR A 276 0.02 -25.47 2.76
CA THR A 276 -1.42 -25.60 3.03
C THR A 276 -2.23 -25.00 1.89
N THR A 277 -1.92 -23.78 1.47
CA THR A 277 -2.59 -23.08 0.36
C THR A 277 -2.52 -23.86 -0.95
N ILE A 278 -1.34 -24.37 -1.34
CA ILE A 278 -1.19 -25.16 -2.57
C ILE A 278 -1.95 -26.50 -2.44
N ASN A 279 -1.88 -27.18 -1.29
CA ASN A 279 -2.62 -28.43 -1.11
C ASN A 279 -4.14 -28.22 -1.12
N THR A 280 -4.65 -27.11 -0.56
CA THR A 280 -6.07 -26.74 -0.64
C THR A 280 -6.48 -26.40 -2.08
N MET A 281 -5.64 -25.70 -2.83
CA MET A 281 -5.86 -25.43 -4.25
C MET A 281 -5.93 -26.73 -5.07
N VAL A 282 -5.07 -27.73 -4.78
CA VAL A 282 -5.14 -29.07 -5.40
C VAL A 282 -6.50 -29.74 -5.13
N ASP A 283 -7.00 -29.68 -3.88
CA ASP A 283 -8.29 -30.27 -3.52
C ASP A 283 -9.46 -29.55 -4.21
N GLN A 284 -9.46 -28.21 -4.23
CA GLN A 284 -10.47 -27.41 -4.94
C GLN A 284 -10.49 -27.70 -6.44
N LEU A 285 -9.31 -27.70 -7.09
CA LEU A 285 -9.16 -28.05 -8.51
C LEU A 285 -9.64 -29.47 -8.80
N SER A 286 -9.33 -30.44 -7.94
CA SER A 286 -9.72 -31.84 -8.15
C SER A 286 -11.24 -32.02 -8.01
N SER A 287 -11.87 -31.33 -7.05
CA SER A 287 -13.33 -31.37 -6.89
C SER A 287 -14.04 -30.66 -8.04
N PHE A 288 -13.53 -29.51 -8.49
CA PHE A 288 -14.06 -28.80 -9.65
C PHE A 288 -13.98 -29.64 -10.93
N ALA A 289 -12.83 -30.27 -11.20
CA ALA A 289 -12.63 -31.12 -12.37
C ALA A 289 -13.59 -32.33 -12.38
N GLU A 290 -13.83 -32.97 -11.21
CA GLU A 290 -14.80 -34.05 -11.08
C GLU A 290 -16.23 -33.57 -11.37
N GLN A 291 -16.66 -32.46 -10.77
CA GLN A 291 -18.02 -31.93 -10.91
C GLN A 291 -18.32 -31.44 -12.33
N VAL A 292 -17.38 -30.76 -13.00
CA VAL A 292 -17.54 -30.34 -14.40
C VAL A 292 -17.58 -31.55 -15.34
N THR A 293 -16.75 -32.57 -15.10
CA THR A 293 -16.80 -33.83 -15.86
C THR A 293 -18.14 -34.55 -15.69
N LEU A 294 -18.73 -34.50 -14.49
CA LEU A 294 -20.04 -35.08 -14.21
C LEU A 294 -21.17 -34.36 -14.95
N VAL A 295 -21.25 -33.02 -14.89
CA VAL A 295 -22.29 -32.25 -15.61
C VAL A 295 -22.15 -32.39 -17.12
N ALA A 296 -20.92 -32.28 -17.64
CA ALA A 296 -20.65 -32.46 -19.08
C ALA A 296 -21.07 -33.85 -19.57
N ARG A 297 -20.94 -34.87 -18.71
CA ARG A 297 -21.44 -36.22 -19.00
C ARG A 297 -22.96 -36.29 -18.94
N GLU A 298 -23.58 -35.96 -17.80
CA GLU A 298 -25.03 -36.07 -17.57
C GLU A 298 -25.84 -35.29 -18.61
N VAL A 299 -25.54 -33.99 -18.78
CA VAL A 299 -26.29 -33.09 -19.66
C VAL A 299 -25.84 -33.22 -21.12
N GLY A 300 -24.53 -33.38 -21.36
CA GLY A 300 -23.95 -33.36 -22.71
C GLY A 300 -23.93 -34.69 -23.46
N THR A 301 -23.92 -35.83 -22.77
CA THR A 301 -23.77 -37.16 -23.42
C THR A 301 -24.80 -38.20 -22.97
N GLU A 302 -25.30 -38.15 -21.73
CA GLU A 302 -26.37 -39.05 -21.28
C GLU A 302 -27.78 -38.47 -21.48
N GLY A 303 -27.90 -37.18 -21.78
CA GLY A 303 -29.18 -36.50 -22.01
C GLY A 303 -30.05 -36.32 -20.75
N GLN A 304 -29.45 -36.43 -19.57
CA GLN A 304 -30.11 -36.25 -18.27
C GLN A 304 -30.28 -34.75 -17.97
N LEU A 305 -31.31 -34.15 -18.57
CA LEU A 305 -31.60 -32.72 -18.48
C LEU A 305 -31.99 -32.28 -17.05
N GLY A 306 -31.03 -31.69 -16.33
CA GLY A 306 -31.20 -31.16 -14.97
C GLY A 306 -29.99 -31.32 -14.03
N GLY A 307 -28.89 -31.96 -14.47
CA GLY A 307 -27.66 -32.08 -13.69
C GLY A 307 -27.03 -30.72 -13.34
N GLN A 308 -26.43 -30.61 -12.14
CA GLN A 308 -25.77 -29.40 -11.64
C GLN A 308 -24.47 -29.74 -10.90
N ALA A 309 -23.43 -28.95 -11.14
CA ALA A 309 -22.14 -29.04 -10.48
C ALA A 309 -22.24 -28.41 -9.09
N ARG A 310 -21.83 -29.15 -8.04
CA ARG A 310 -21.82 -28.67 -6.66
C ARG A 310 -20.46 -28.88 -6.01
N VAL A 311 -19.51 -28.07 -6.44
CA VAL A 311 -18.21 -27.92 -5.78
C VAL A 311 -18.42 -27.29 -4.39
N ARG A 312 -17.60 -27.66 -3.42
CA ARG A 312 -17.62 -27.11 -2.05
C ARG A 312 -16.42 -26.19 -1.86
N ASP A 313 -16.58 -25.20 -0.99
CA ASP A 313 -15.48 -24.36 -0.50
C ASP A 313 -14.67 -23.69 -1.62
N VAL A 314 -15.37 -23.15 -2.62
CA VAL A 314 -14.83 -22.37 -3.74
C VAL A 314 -15.42 -20.96 -3.79
N ASP A 315 -14.54 -19.98 -3.96
CA ASP A 315 -14.85 -18.55 -3.99
C ASP A 315 -14.25 -17.89 -5.25
N GLY A 316 -14.71 -16.67 -5.56
CA GLY A 316 -14.29 -15.90 -6.74
C GLY A 316 -14.52 -16.66 -8.05
N THR A 317 -13.58 -16.59 -8.98
CA THR A 317 -13.71 -17.15 -10.33
C THR A 317 -14.06 -18.65 -10.38
N TRP A 318 -13.72 -19.44 -9.37
CA TRP A 318 -14.13 -20.84 -9.29
C TRP A 318 -15.63 -21.03 -8.99
N ARG A 319 -16.20 -20.12 -8.20
CA ARG A 319 -17.65 -20.02 -8.00
C ARG A 319 -18.31 -19.56 -9.30
N ASP A 320 -17.82 -18.47 -9.90
CA ASP A 320 -18.38 -17.88 -11.11
C ASP A 320 -18.40 -18.87 -12.29
N LEU A 321 -17.34 -19.68 -12.45
CA LEU A 321 -17.27 -20.77 -13.42
C LEU A 321 -18.25 -21.91 -13.09
N THR A 322 -18.42 -22.27 -11.82
CA THR A 322 -19.39 -23.30 -11.40
C THR A 322 -20.83 -22.83 -11.67
N GLU A 323 -21.12 -21.55 -11.40
CA GLU A 323 -22.40 -20.90 -11.66
C GLU A 323 -22.67 -20.79 -13.17
N SER A 324 -21.67 -20.38 -13.97
CA SER A 324 -21.74 -20.33 -15.44
C SER A 324 -22.01 -21.71 -16.07
N VAL A 325 -21.38 -22.77 -15.58
CA VAL A 325 -21.64 -24.16 -16.04
C VAL A 325 -23.06 -24.59 -15.69
N ASN A 326 -23.54 -24.25 -14.49
CA ASN A 326 -24.91 -24.54 -14.05
C ASN A 326 -25.96 -23.74 -14.83
N GLU A 327 -25.69 -22.47 -15.17
CA GLU A 327 -26.58 -21.66 -15.99
C GLU A 327 -26.65 -22.19 -17.42
N MET A 328 -25.50 -22.54 -18.03
CA MET A 328 -25.43 -23.16 -19.36
C MET A 328 -26.22 -24.48 -19.40
N ALA A 329 -26.03 -25.36 -18.41
CA ALA A 329 -26.78 -26.61 -18.27
C ALA A 329 -28.29 -26.38 -18.09
N GLY A 330 -28.67 -25.37 -17.31
CA GLY A 330 -30.06 -24.97 -17.08
C GLY A 330 -30.73 -24.38 -18.34
N ASN A 331 -30.02 -23.53 -19.08
CA ASN A 331 -30.50 -22.90 -20.31
C ASN A 331 -30.72 -23.95 -21.40
N LEU A 332 -29.75 -24.84 -21.64
CA LEU A 332 -29.89 -25.95 -22.57
C LEU A 332 -31.03 -26.89 -22.17
N THR A 333 -31.15 -27.21 -20.87
CA THR A 333 -32.25 -28.02 -20.30
C THR A 333 -33.63 -27.42 -20.58
N ARG A 334 -33.80 -26.11 -20.38
CA ARG A 334 -35.07 -25.40 -20.65
C ARG A 334 -35.41 -25.42 -22.14
N GLN A 335 -34.46 -25.06 -22.99
CA GLN A 335 -34.64 -24.94 -24.44
C GLN A 335 -34.98 -26.29 -25.09
N VAL A 336 -34.20 -27.35 -24.82
CA VAL A 336 -34.45 -28.69 -25.40
C VAL A 336 -35.80 -29.26 -24.97
N ARG A 337 -36.19 -29.08 -23.69
CA ARG A 337 -37.49 -29.56 -23.18
C ARG A 337 -38.68 -28.85 -23.85
N ALA A 338 -38.57 -27.55 -24.14
CA ALA A 338 -39.61 -26.79 -24.81
C ALA A 338 -39.79 -27.19 -26.28
N ILE A 339 -38.67 -27.38 -27.02
CA ILE A 339 -38.70 -27.85 -28.42
C ILE A 339 -39.35 -29.24 -28.52
N ALA A 340 -39.00 -30.17 -27.62
CA ALA A 340 -39.58 -31.52 -27.57
C ALA A 340 -41.11 -31.52 -27.32
N ALA A 341 -41.61 -30.58 -26.50
CA ALA A 341 -43.04 -30.46 -26.23
C ALA A 341 -43.82 -30.05 -27.49
N VAL A 342 -43.34 -29.07 -28.26
CA VAL A 342 -44.02 -28.62 -29.49
C VAL A 342 -43.89 -29.65 -30.61
N ALA A 343 -42.75 -30.32 -30.77
CA ALA A 343 -42.62 -31.44 -31.72
C ALA A 343 -43.65 -32.57 -31.45
N THR A 344 -43.97 -32.82 -30.18
CA THR A 344 -45.00 -33.78 -29.74
C THR A 344 -46.44 -33.31 -30.05
N ALA A 345 -46.67 -32.00 -30.20
CA ALA A 345 -47.97 -31.44 -30.56
C ALA A 345 -48.19 -31.35 -32.08
N VAL A 346 -47.15 -30.94 -32.83
CA VAL A 346 -47.17 -30.92 -34.31
C VAL A 346 -47.42 -32.33 -34.88
N THR A 347 -46.80 -33.35 -34.30
CA THR A 347 -47.03 -34.76 -34.67
C THR A 347 -48.43 -35.28 -34.31
N ARG A 348 -49.22 -34.54 -33.52
CA ARG A 348 -50.65 -34.81 -33.23
C ARG A 348 -51.61 -33.97 -34.10
N GLY A 349 -51.08 -33.15 -35.01
CA GLY A 349 -51.86 -32.32 -35.93
C GLY A 349 -52.30 -30.96 -35.37
N ASP A 350 -51.83 -30.55 -34.19
CA ASP A 350 -52.09 -29.19 -33.68
C ASP A 350 -51.04 -28.21 -34.23
N LEU A 351 -51.44 -27.45 -35.25
CA LEU A 351 -50.61 -26.45 -35.93
C LEU A 351 -50.86 -25.00 -35.46
N ASN A 352 -51.54 -24.81 -34.32
CA ASN A 352 -51.79 -23.48 -33.74
C ASN A 352 -50.75 -23.07 -32.68
N LEU A 353 -49.88 -23.98 -32.27
CA LEU A 353 -48.84 -23.74 -31.26
C LEU A 353 -47.57 -23.13 -31.90
N LYS A 354 -46.89 -22.27 -31.14
CA LYS A 354 -45.57 -21.71 -31.47
C LYS A 354 -44.58 -22.02 -30.37
N ILE A 355 -43.30 -22.12 -30.72
CA ILE A 355 -42.20 -22.12 -29.76
C ILE A 355 -41.87 -20.65 -29.45
N ASP A 356 -42.12 -20.24 -28.21
CA ASP A 356 -41.73 -18.95 -27.67
C ASP A 356 -40.85 -19.21 -26.44
N VAL A 357 -39.53 -19.15 -26.65
CA VAL A 357 -38.48 -19.48 -25.69
C VAL A 357 -37.34 -18.50 -25.91
N ASP A 358 -36.71 -18.06 -24.83
CA ASP A 358 -35.52 -17.21 -24.90
C ASP A 358 -34.31 -18.06 -25.32
N ALA A 359 -33.84 -17.82 -26.55
CA ALA A 359 -32.84 -18.63 -27.24
C ALA A 359 -31.98 -17.77 -28.16
N ALA A 360 -30.71 -18.12 -28.26
CA ALA A 360 -29.71 -17.43 -29.09
C ALA A 360 -28.94 -18.42 -29.97
N GLY A 361 -28.31 -17.91 -31.03
CA GLY A 361 -27.44 -18.70 -31.91
C GLY A 361 -28.17 -19.86 -32.61
N GLU A 362 -27.54 -21.03 -32.67
CA GLU A 362 -28.08 -22.19 -33.40
C GLU A 362 -29.43 -22.69 -32.86
N ILE A 363 -29.69 -22.53 -31.55
CA ILE A 363 -30.97 -22.91 -30.95
C ILE A 363 -32.09 -21.95 -31.37
N GLN A 364 -31.79 -20.65 -31.50
CA GLN A 364 -32.72 -19.68 -32.06
C GLN A 364 -33.03 -19.99 -33.53
N VAL A 365 -32.00 -20.28 -34.33
CA VAL A 365 -32.16 -20.70 -35.73
C VAL A 365 -32.99 -21.99 -35.84
N LEU A 366 -32.84 -22.94 -34.92
CA LEU A 366 -33.66 -24.15 -34.86
C LEU A 366 -35.13 -23.85 -34.50
N GLN A 367 -35.36 -22.97 -33.52
CA GLN A 367 -36.68 -22.48 -33.11
C GLN A 367 -37.39 -21.75 -34.26
N ASP A 368 -36.70 -20.85 -34.96
CA ASP A 368 -37.23 -20.11 -36.11
C ASP A 368 -37.50 -21.05 -37.30
N ASN A 369 -36.64 -22.02 -37.56
CA ASN A 369 -36.88 -23.06 -38.58
C ASN A 369 -38.11 -23.91 -38.25
N ILE A 370 -38.31 -24.33 -36.99
CA ILE A 370 -39.48 -25.12 -36.58
C ILE A 370 -40.76 -24.27 -36.62
N ASN A 371 -40.73 -23.03 -36.13
CA ASN A 371 -41.86 -22.10 -36.22
C ASN A 371 -42.23 -21.80 -37.68
N THR A 372 -41.23 -21.61 -38.54
CA THR A 372 -41.42 -21.41 -39.99
C THR A 372 -41.97 -22.67 -40.66
N MET A 373 -41.52 -23.86 -40.28
CA MET A 373 -42.07 -25.13 -40.74
C MET A 373 -43.55 -25.29 -40.33
N ILE A 374 -43.92 -24.96 -39.09
CA ILE A 374 -45.31 -25.03 -38.61
C ILE A 374 -46.21 -24.08 -39.41
N ALA A 375 -45.78 -22.82 -39.58
CA ALA A 375 -46.49 -21.83 -40.38
C ALA A 375 -46.65 -22.30 -41.84
N ASN A 376 -45.56 -22.70 -42.49
CA ASN A 376 -45.57 -23.19 -43.87
C ASN A 376 -46.45 -24.43 -44.03
N LEU A 377 -46.42 -25.40 -43.11
CA LEU A 377 -47.28 -26.60 -43.16
C LEU A 377 -48.77 -26.24 -43.02
N ARG A 378 -49.11 -25.33 -42.10
CA ARG A 378 -50.50 -24.88 -41.90
C ARG A 378 -51.01 -24.14 -43.13
N ASP A 379 -50.23 -23.18 -43.63
CA ASP A 379 -50.64 -22.26 -44.68
C ASP A 379 -50.65 -22.94 -46.06
N THR A 380 -49.71 -23.87 -46.33
CA THR A 380 -49.79 -24.74 -47.53
C THR A 380 -50.94 -25.75 -47.46
N THR A 381 -51.28 -26.28 -46.27
CA THR A 381 -52.43 -27.20 -46.11
C THR A 381 -53.78 -26.51 -46.38
N LEU A 382 -53.87 -25.19 -46.16
CA LEU A 382 -55.01 -24.38 -46.57
C LEU A 382 -54.94 -24.06 -48.07
N ALA A 383 -53.84 -23.46 -48.53
CA ALA A 383 -53.69 -23.00 -49.92
C ALA A 383 -53.79 -24.13 -50.96
N ASN A 384 -53.32 -25.34 -50.66
CA ASN A 384 -53.45 -26.48 -51.58
C ASN A 384 -54.91 -26.89 -51.79
N LYS A 385 -55.74 -26.91 -50.74
CA LYS A 385 -57.17 -27.26 -50.84
C LYS A 385 -57.94 -26.26 -51.70
N GLU A 386 -57.57 -24.99 -51.63
CA GLU A 386 -58.14 -23.92 -52.47
C GLU A 386 -57.63 -24.02 -53.92
N GLN A 387 -56.32 -24.20 -54.12
CA GLN A 387 -55.75 -24.36 -55.47
C GLN A 387 -56.30 -25.57 -56.21
N ASP A 388 -56.52 -26.71 -55.55
CA ASP A 388 -57.06 -27.92 -56.19
C ASP A 388 -58.49 -27.69 -56.72
N TRP A 389 -59.34 -26.99 -55.96
CA TRP A 389 -60.68 -26.61 -56.39
C TRP A 389 -60.65 -25.67 -57.60
N LEU A 390 -59.81 -24.63 -57.56
CA LEU A 390 -59.74 -23.61 -58.59
C LEU A 390 -59.12 -24.16 -59.90
N LYS A 391 -58.01 -24.89 -59.80
CA LYS A 391 -57.33 -25.52 -60.96
C LYS A 391 -58.21 -26.59 -61.61
N GLY A 392 -58.88 -27.43 -60.82
CA GLY A 392 -59.76 -28.49 -61.34
C GLY A 392 -60.91 -27.94 -62.19
N ASN A 393 -61.53 -26.83 -61.76
CA ASN A 393 -62.60 -26.18 -62.52
C ASN A 393 -62.08 -25.42 -63.75
N LEU A 394 -60.93 -24.73 -63.66
CA LEU A 394 -60.35 -24.02 -64.81
C LEU A 394 -59.98 -24.97 -65.94
N ALA A 395 -59.30 -26.08 -65.62
CA ALA A 395 -58.90 -27.09 -66.61
C ALA A 395 -60.12 -27.68 -67.35
N ARG A 396 -61.22 -27.92 -66.64
CA ARG A 396 -62.47 -28.45 -67.22
C ARG A 396 -63.07 -27.52 -68.27
N ILE A 397 -63.22 -26.21 -67.99
CA ILE A 397 -63.85 -25.28 -68.94
C ILE A 397 -62.87 -24.85 -70.05
N SER A 398 -61.57 -24.72 -69.74
CA SER A 398 -60.52 -24.43 -70.74
C SER A 398 -60.55 -25.42 -71.91
N GLY A 399 -60.65 -26.72 -71.61
CA GLY A 399 -60.70 -27.79 -72.62
C GLY A 399 -61.94 -27.77 -73.52
N LEU A 400 -63.01 -27.05 -73.15
CA LEU A 400 -64.23 -26.93 -73.93
C LEU A 400 -64.18 -25.76 -74.94
N MET A 401 -63.32 -24.76 -74.69
CA MET A 401 -63.12 -23.60 -75.58
C MET A 401 -62.10 -23.88 -76.70
N GLN A 402 -61.09 -24.72 -76.43
CA GLN A 402 -60.04 -25.01 -77.41
C GLN A 402 -60.58 -25.64 -78.71
N GLY A 403 -60.02 -25.19 -79.84
CA GLY A 403 -60.34 -25.71 -81.18
C GLY A 403 -61.48 -24.99 -81.91
N ARG A 404 -62.28 -24.16 -81.22
CA ARG A 404 -63.29 -23.31 -81.88
C ARG A 404 -62.65 -22.11 -82.57
N ARG A 405 -63.32 -21.60 -83.60
CA ARG A 405 -62.88 -20.46 -84.43
C ARG A 405 -63.96 -19.39 -84.65
N ASP A 406 -65.18 -19.68 -84.23
CA ASP A 406 -66.31 -18.76 -84.26
C ASP A 406 -66.50 -18.20 -82.84
N LEU A 407 -66.79 -16.91 -82.77
CA LEU A 407 -66.85 -16.14 -81.53
C LEU A 407 -68.21 -16.25 -80.84
N GLU A 408 -69.29 -16.44 -81.60
CA GLU A 408 -70.65 -16.63 -81.08
C GLU A 408 -70.81 -18.02 -80.46
N ASP A 409 -70.27 -19.02 -81.15
CA ASP A 409 -70.23 -20.44 -80.77
C ASP A 409 -69.42 -20.68 -79.48
N VAL A 410 -68.35 -19.90 -79.26
CA VAL A 410 -67.60 -19.85 -77.99
C VAL A 410 -68.39 -19.16 -76.89
N ALA A 411 -69.04 -18.02 -77.19
CA ALA A 411 -69.75 -17.23 -76.19
C ALA A 411 -70.92 -17.98 -75.54
N SER A 412 -71.69 -18.74 -76.33
CA SER A 412 -72.78 -19.59 -75.85
C SER A 412 -72.30 -20.72 -74.92
N LEU A 413 -71.17 -21.36 -75.26
CA LEU A 413 -70.61 -22.46 -74.48
C LEU A 413 -70.06 -22.00 -73.12
N ILE A 414 -69.42 -20.82 -73.07
CA ILE A 414 -68.97 -20.23 -71.81
C ILE A 414 -70.16 -20.04 -70.85
N MET A 415 -71.28 -19.48 -71.34
CA MET A 415 -72.43 -19.17 -70.48
C MET A 415 -73.13 -20.40 -69.89
N SER A 416 -73.13 -21.53 -70.60
CA SER A 416 -73.76 -22.77 -70.10
C SER A 416 -72.93 -23.51 -69.03
N GLU A 417 -71.60 -23.38 -69.06
CA GLU A 417 -70.70 -24.05 -68.11
C GLU A 417 -70.21 -23.15 -66.97
N LEU A 418 -70.03 -21.85 -67.22
CA LEU A 418 -69.53 -20.90 -66.21
C LEU A 418 -70.57 -20.58 -65.14
N THR A 419 -71.80 -20.28 -65.56
CA THR A 419 -72.88 -19.80 -64.68
C THR A 419 -73.18 -20.77 -63.52
N PRO A 420 -73.32 -22.10 -63.75
CA PRO A 420 -73.58 -23.04 -62.65
C PRO A 420 -72.39 -23.23 -61.70
N VAL A 421 -71.14 -23.21 -62.19
CA VAL A 421 -69.94 -23.49 -61.38
C VAL A 421 -69.75 -22.44 -60.28
N VAL A 422 -70.06 -21.17 -60.55
CA VAL A 422 -70.03 -20.10 -59.55
C VAL A 422 -71.35 -19.95 -58.77
N SER A 423 -72.26 -20.91 -58.91
CA SER A 423 -73.59 -20.89 -58.29
C SER A 423 -74.41 -19.62 -58.61
N ALA A 424 -74.28 -19.12 -59.85
CA ALA A 424 -75.20 -18.14 -60.42
C ALA A 424 -76.41 -18.85 -61.06
N GLN A 425 -77.52 -18.12 -61.20
CA GLN A 425 -78.77 -18.62 -61.80
C GLN A 425 -79.13 -17.91 -63.11
N HIS A 426 -78.34 -16.90 -63.50
CA HIS A 426 -78.53 -16.09 -64.70
C HIS A 426 -77.17 -15.57 -65.17
N GLY A 427 -76.97 -15.44 -66.49
CA GLY A 427 -75.74 -14.96 -67.08
C GLY A 427 -75.88 -14.44 -68.52
N ALA A 428 -75.01 -13.53 -68.92
CA ALA A 428 -74.93 -12.98 -70.27
C ALA A 428 -73.49 -12.58 -70.63
N PHE A 429 -73.09 -12.78 -71.90
CA PHE A 429 -71.78 -12.41 -72.42
C PHE A 429 -71.92 -11.52 -73.65
N PHE A 430 -71.33 -10.34 -73.55
CA PHE A 430 -71.27 -9.29 -74.57
C PHE A 430 -69.85 -9.17 -75.09
N VAL A 431 -69.67 -8.91 -76.39
CA VAL A 431 -68.36 -8.75 -77.04
C VAL A 431 -68.26 -7.36 -77.67
N ALA A 432 -67.07 -6.76 -77.57
CA ALA A 432 -66.77 -5.43 -78.08
C ALA A 432 -66.53 -5.45 -79.59
N MET A 433 -67.46 -4.87 -80.36
CA MET A 433 -67.39 -4.75 -81.81
C MET A 433 -67.15 -3.27 -82.21
N PRO A 434 -66.19 -2.96 -83.11
CA PRO A 434 -65.97 -1.59 -83.56
C PRO A 434 -67.20 -1.04 -84.29
N THR A 435 -67.54 0.23 -84.06
CA THR A 435 -68.66 0.89 -84.75
C THR A 435 -68.23 1.36 -86.14
N ASP A 436 -68.78 0.72 -87.19
CA ASP A 436 -68.33 0.87 -88.58
C ASP A 436 -68.83 2.17 -89.28
N ASP A 437 -69.61 3.00 -88.58
CA ASP A 437 -70.14 4.25 -89.11
C ASP A 437 -69.09 5.38 -89.09
N GLY A 438 -68.37 5.53 -90.20
CA GLY A 438 -67.49 6.68 -90.48
C GLY A 438 -68.22 8.03 -90.66
N LYS A 439 -69.44 8.18 -90.11
CA LYS A 439 -70.34 9.33 -90.27
C LYS A 439 -71.18 9.66 -89.03
N ASP A 440 -70.58 9.72 -87.85
CA ASP A 440 -70.87 10.86 -86.98
C ASP A 440 -69.72 11.25 -86.04
N ARG A 441 -69.54 12.56 -85.82
CA ARG A 441 -68.53 13.11 -84.90
C ARG A 441 -69.20 13.99 -83.86
N GLY A 442 -69.71 13.36 -82.80
CA GLY A 442 -70.38 14.05 -81.69
C GLY A 442 -70.08 13.40 -80.34
N ALA A 443 -69.09 13.96 -79.63
CA ALA A 443 -68.88 13.80 -78.17
C ALA A 443 -68.96 12.37 -77.59
N ALA A 444 -68.04 11.48 -78.01
CA ALA A 444 -67.67 10.28 -77.26
C ALA A 444 -66.13 10.18 -77.16
N THR A 445 -65.62 9.62 -76.07
CA THR A 445 -64.18 9.43 -75.86
C THR A 445 -63.63 8.39 -76.83
N GLN A 446 -62.39 8.54 -77.29
CA GLN A 446 -61.84 7.69 -78.36
C GLN A 446 -61.62 6.22 -77.92
N GLU A 447 -61.61 5.95 -76.61
CA GLU A 447 -61.66 4.59 -76.05
C GLU A 447 -63.06 3.94 -76.12
N ASP A 448 -64.14 4.72 -76.26
CA ASP A 448 -65.53 4.22 -76.25
C ASP A 448 -66.06 3.91 -77.68
N ALA A 449 -65.19 3.84 -78.70
CA ALA A 449 -65.53 3.67 -80.11
C ALA A 449 -65.88 2.20 -80.51
N TYR A 450 -66.61 1.50 -79.63
CA TYR A 450 -67.10 0.14 -79.84
C TYR A 450 -68.47 -0.03 -79.18
N GLU A 451 -69.24 -1.00 -79.67
CA GLU A 451 -70.52 -1.42 -79.10
C GLU A 451 -70.36 -2.82 -78.49
N LEU A 452 -70.84 -3.00 -77.25
CA LEU A 452 -70.91 -4.30 -76.60
C LEU A 452 -72.18 -5.02 -77.07
N ARG A 453 -72.05 -6.08 -77.86
CA ARG A 453 -73.17 -6.86 -78.40
C ARG A 453 -73.23 -8.24 -77.75
N MET A 454 -74.41 -8.67 -77.32
CA MET A 454 -74.60 -10.00 -76.73
C MET A 454 -74.31 -11.09 -77.77
N LEU A 455 -73.45 -12.06 -77.41
CA LEU A 455 -73.17 -13.26 -78.20
C LEU A 455 -73.48 -14.57 -77.45
N GLY A 456 -73.76 -14.52 -76.14
CA GLY A 456 -74.15 -15.69 -75.36
C GLY A 456 -74.97 -15.32 -74.12
N SER A 457 -75.83 -16.23 -73.64
CA SER A 457 -76.57 -16.03 -72.39
C SER A 457 -77.06 -17.34 -71.75
N TYR A 458 -77.44 -17.27 -70.48
CA TYR A 458 -77.96 -18.37 -69.66
C TYR A 458 -79.07 -17.86 -68.75
N GLY A 459 -80.26 -18.46 -68.80
CA GLY A 459 -81.41 -17.99 -68.00
C GLY A 459 -81.89 -16.57 -68.33
N TYR A 460 -81.58 -16.06 -69.53
CA TYR A 460 -81.91 -14.71 -69.98
C TYR A 460 -83.23 -14.68 -70.76
N SER A 461 -84.11 -13.72 -70.47
CA SER A 461 -85.42 -13.62 -71.11
C SER A 461 -85.37 -12.68 -72.33
N MET A 462 -85.20 -13.25 -73.52
CA MET A 462 -85.26 -12.47 -74.76
C MET A 462 -86.65 -11.86 -74.95
N GLY A 463 -86.69 -10.54 -75.14
CA GLY A 463 -87.92 -9.77 -75.38
C GLY A 463 -88.21 -8.66 -74.36
N SER A 464 -87.48 -8.60 -73.24
CA SER A 464 -87.70 -7.57 -72.20
C SER A 464 -86.48 -6.71 -71.84
N MET A 465 -85.28 -7.08 -72.28
CA MET A 465 -84.00 -6.42 -71.93
C MET A 465 -83.19 -6.13 -73.22
N PRO A 466 -82.36 -5.07 -73.28
CA PRO A 466 -81.54 -4.77 -74.46
C PRO A 466 -80.43 -5.80 -74.69
N THR A 467 -79.98 -5.93 -75.94
CA THR A 467 -78.93 -6.87 -76.37
C THR A 467 -77.65 -6.21 -76.86
N SER A 468 -77.61 -4.87 -76.94
CA SER A 468 -76.38 -4.11 -77.13
C SER A 468 -76.32 -2.88 -76.23
N PHE A 469 -75.10 -2.49 -75.87
CA PHE A 469 -74.81 -1.41 -74.92
C PHE A 469 -73.57 -0.62 -75.33
N ARG A 470 -73.54 0.68 -75.04
CA ARG A 470 -72.35 1.51 -75.19
C ARG A 470 -71.49 1.50 -73.91
N PRO A 471 -70.17 1.72 -73.99
CA PRO A 471 -69.35 1.93 -72.80
C PRO A 471 -69.88 3.06 -71.90
N GLY A 472 -70.03 2.78 -70.61
CA GLY A 472 -70.70 3.64 -69.61
C GLY A 472 -72.23 3.52 -69.55
N GLU A 473 -72.87 2.72 -70.42
CA GLU A 473 -74.32 2.51 -70.44
C GLU A 473 -74.69 1.20 -69.71
N THR A 474 -75.55 1.29 -68.69
CA THR A 474 -75.85 0.20 -67.72
C THR A 474 -74.61 -0.33 -66.98
N LEU A 475 -74.76 -1.33 -66.11
CA LEU A 475 -73.61 -1.97 -65.45
C LEU A 475 -72.68 -2.68 -66.44
N ILE A 476 -73.20 -3.17 -67.58
CA ILE A 476 -72.41 -3.87 -68.60
C ILE A 476 -71.44 -2.89 -69.26
N GLY A 477 -71.96 -1.77 -69.79
CA GLY A 477 -71.13 -0.70 -70.32
C GLY A 477 -70.24 -0.06 -69.26
N THR A 478 -70.71 0.05 -68.02
CA THR A 478 -69.91 0.59 -66.91
C THR A 478 -68.75 -0.34 -66.54
N ALA A 479 -68.93 -1.66 -66.51
CA ALA A 479 -67.85 -2.62 -66.22
C ALA A 479 -66.80 -2.66 -67.33
N ALA A 480 -67.21 -2.51 -68.59
CA ALA A 480 -66.28 -2.26 -69.70
C ALA A 480 -65.50 -0.94 -69.50
N LYS A 481 -66.21 0.17 -69.28
CA LYS A 481 -65.62 1.51 -69.19
C LYS A 481 -64.68 1.67 -67.99
N GLU A 482 -65.08 1.14 -66.85
CA GLU A 482 -64.29 1.14 -65.61
C GLU A 482 -63.24 0.01 -65.58
N LYS A 483 -63.22 -0.87 -66.60
CA LYS A 483 -62.29 -2.01 -66.77
C LYS A 483 -62.11 -2.87 -65.51
N ARG A 484 -63.14 -2.95 -64.67
CA ARG A 484 -63.13 -3.66 -63.38
C ARG A 484 -64.37 -4.52 -63.23
N THR A 485 -64.25 -5.60 -62.49
CA THR A 485 -65.39 -6.41 -62.07
C THR A 485 -66.26 -5.60 -61.10
N ILE A 486 -67.47 -5.22 -61.55
CA ILE A 486 -68.46 -4.53 -60.71
C ILE A 486 -69.28 -5.59 -59.97
N LEU A 487 -69.21 -5.59 -58.65
CA LEU A 487 -70.06 -6.38 -57.79
C LEU A 487 -71.15 -5.47 -57.19
N VAL A 488 -72.41 -5.79 -57.45
CA VAL A 488 -73.57 -5.18 -56.78
C VAL A 488 -74.06 -6.16 -55.72
N GLU A 489 -73.86 -5.78 -54.47
CA GLU A 489 -74.32 -6.52 -53.29
C GLU A 489 -75.68 -5.97 -52.84
N ASN A 490 -76.61 -6.85 -52.45
CA ASN A 490 -77.98 -6.50 -52.05
C ASN A 490 -78.76 -5.77 -53.16
N VAL A 491 -78.89 -6.42 -54.32
CA VAL A 491 -79.55 -5.88 -55.52
C VAL A 491 -80.99 -5.40 -55.23
N PRO A 492 -81.39 -4.18 -55.64
CA PRO A 492 -82.71 -3.64 -55.32
C PRO A 492 -83.90 -4.44 -55.88
N PRO A 493 -85.02 -4.57 -55.14
CA PRO A 493 -86.23 -5.22 -55.65
C PRO A 493 -86.73 -4.58 -56.95
N GLY A 494 -86.90 -5.39 -57.99
CA GLY A 494 -87.33 -4.93 -59.31
C GLY A 494 -86.20 -4.51 -60.28
N TYR A 495 -84.93 -4.54 -59.84
CA TYR A 495 -83.78 -4.22 -60.69
C TYR A 495 -83.51 -5.31 -61.74
N LEU A 496 -83.50 -6.57 -61.32
CA LEU A 496 -83.43 -7.76 -62.17
C LEU A 496 -84.38 -8.82 -61.59
N LYS A 497 -84.92 -9.70 -62.44
CA LYS A 497 -85.75 -10.85 -62.04
C LYS A 497 -85.13 -12.14 -62.59
N ILE A 498 -84.81 -13.07 -61.70
CA ILE A 498 -84.50 -14.45 -62.08
C ILE A 498 -85.82 -15.22 -62.05
N ALA A 499 -86.22 -15.73 -63.22
CA ALA A 499 -87.52 -16.36 -63.43
C ALA A 499 -87.40 -17.89 -63.58
N SER A 500 -88.40 -18.59 -63.04
CA SER A 500 -88.59 -20.03 -63.10
C SER A 500 -90.02 -20.32 -63.58
N GLY A 501 -90.28 -21.54 -64.06
CA GLY A 501 -91.64 -22.00 -64.38
C GLY A 501 -92.60 -22.04 -63.18
N LEU A 502 -92.12 -21.76 -61.96
CA LEU A 502 -92.89 -21.68 -60.72
C LEU A 502 -93.07 -20.25 -60.17
N GLY A 503 -92.37 -19.24 -60.72
CA GLY A 503 -92.38 -17.85 -60.21
C GLY A 503 -91.07 -17.10 -60.48
N ASP A 504 -90.99 -15.84 -60.06
CA ASP A 504 -89.77 -15.02 -60.18
C ASP A 504 -89.34 -14.42 -58.82
N ALA A 505 -88.04 -14.11 -58.70
CA ALA A 505 -87.46 -13.43 -57.56
C ALA A 505 -86.26 -12.54 -57.99
N PRO A 506 -85.97 -11.44 -57.27
CA PRO A 506 -84.74 -10.67 -57.50
C PRO A 506 -83.51 -11.46 -57.02
N PRO A 507 -82.35 -11.32 -57.69
CA PRO A 507 -81.09 -11.86 -57.17
C PRO A 507 -80.68 -11.13 -55.88
N ALA A 508 -79.77 -11.71 -55.11
CA ALA A 508 -79.13 -11.01 -54.00
C ALA A 508 -77.88 -10.26 -54.48
N HIS A 509 -77.14 -10.83 -55.44
CA HIS A 509 -75.86 -10.33 -55.94
C HIS A 509 -75.80 -10.40 -57.46
N VAL A 510 -75.24 -9.37 -58.09
CA VAL A 510 -74.90 -9.32 -59.52
C VAL A 510 -73.41 -9.00 -59.64
N ILE A 511 -72.68 -9.76 -60.47
CA ILE A 511 -71.26 -9.55 -60.76
C ILE A 511 -71.08 -9.35 -62.27
N VAL A 512 -70.46 -8.24 -62.65
CA VAL A 512 -70.27 -7.83 -64.04
C VAL A 512 -68.78 -7.66 -64.30
N LEU A 513 -68.17 -8.66 -64.93
CA LEU A 513 -66.72 -8.77 -65.13
C LEU A 513 -66.33 -8.49 -66.60
N PRO A 514 -65.39 -7.56 -66.87
CA PRO A 514 -64.89 -7.34 -68.21
C PRO A 514 -63.94 -8.46 -68.63
N VAL A 515 -64.08 -8.90 -69.88
CA VAL A 515 -63.17 -9.82 -70.56
C VAL A 515 -62.06 -8.98 -71.19
N LEU A 516 -60.90 -8.96 -70.54
CA LEU A 516 -59.77 -8.08 -70.85
C LEU A 516 -58.57 -8.85 -71.42
N PHE A 517 -58.06 -8.44 -72.58
CA PHE A 517 -56.74 -8.88 -73.07
C PHE A 517 -55.81 -7.67 -73.13
N GLU A 518 -54.64 -7.74 -72.46
CA GLU A 518 -53.70 -6.61 -72.34
C GLU A 518 -54.39 -5.30 -71.90
N GLY A 519 -55.42 -5.38 -71.05
CA GLY A 519 -56.22 -4.24 -70.60
C GLY A 519 -57.20 -3.65 -71.64
N THR A 520 -57.30 -4.25 -72.82
CA THR A 520 -58.31 -3.94 -73.84
C THR A 520 -59.58 -4.74 -73.56
N VAL A 521 -60.74 -4.07 -73.51
CA VAL A 521 -62.05 -4.72 -73.39
C VAL A 521 -62.36 -5.42 -74.70
N LEU A 522 -62.42 -6.75 -74.65
CA LEU A 522 -62.93 -7.59 -75.74
C LEU A 522 -64.36 -8.05 -75.49
N GLY A 523 -64.84 -7.93 -74.24
CA GLY A 523 -66.22 -8.17 -73.88
C GLY A 523 -66.51 -7.92 -72.40
N VAL A 524 -67.72 -8.27 -71.98
CA VAL A 524 -68.20 -8.20 -70.59
C VAL A 524 -69.12 -9.37 -70.32
N ILE A 525 -68.94 -10.04 -69.18
CA ILE A 525 -69.82 -11.10 -68.68
C ILE A 525 -70.58 -10.55 -67.47
N GLU A 526 -71.91 -10.59 -67.51
CA GLU A 526 -72.79 -10.35 -66.36
C GLU A 526 -73.29 -11.70 -65.82
N LEU A 527 -73.26 -11.89 -64.50
CA LEU A 527 -73.81 -13.07 -63.81
C LEU A 527 -74.61 -12.63 -62.57
N ALA A 528 -75.70 -13.33 -62.24
CA ALA A 528 -76.52 -13.02 -61.06
C ALA A 528 -76.81 -14.26 -60.20
N SER A 529 -76.78 -14.10 -58.88
CA SER A 529 -76.99 -15.18 -57.90
C SER A 529 -77.88 -14.75 -56.73
N PHE A 530 -78.56 -15.72 -56.12
CA PHE A 530 -79.22 -15.55 -54.82
C PHE A 530 -78.24 -15.59 -53.63
N GLN A 531 -76.96 -15.90 -53.83
CA GLN A 531 -75.93 -15.95 -52.79
C GLN A 531 -74.74 -15.01 -53.08
N PRO A 532 -73.96 -14.56 -52.07
CA PRO A 532 -72.74 -13.81 -52.29
C PRO A 532 -71.66 -14.69 -52.94
N PHE A 533 -70.95 -14.17 -53.95
CA PHE A 533 -69.81 -14.86 -54.54
C PHE A 533 -68.63 -14.89 -53.55
N THR A 534 -68.08 -16.09 -53.30
CA THR A 534 -66.89 -16.28 -52.47
C THR A 534 -65.63 -15.74 -53.15
N GLN A 535 -64.55 -15.48 -52.40
CA GLN A 535 -63.32 -14.93 -53.00
C GLN A 535 -62.72 -15.88 -54.04
N ILE A 536 -62.66 -17.18 -53.75
CA ILE A 536 -62.17 -18.19 -54.69
C ILE A 536 -63.03 -18.29 -55.98
N GLN A 537 -64.34 -18.02 -55.91
CA GLN A 537 -65.19 -17.89 -57.09
C GLN A 537 -64.91 -16.59 -57.88
N LYS A 538 -64.60 -15.47 -57.20
CA LYS A 538 -64.18 -14.22 -57.85
C LYS A 538 -62.83 -14.38 -58.55
N ASP A 539 -61.87 -15.05 -57.91
CA ASP A 539 -60.54 -15.31 -58.46
C ASP A 539 -60.60 -16.27 -59.67
N PHE A 540 -61.46 -17.29 -59.58
CA PHE A 540 -61.81 -18.18 -60.69
C PHE A 540 -62.44 -17.40 -61.86
N LEU A 541 -63.39 -16.50 -61.59
CA LEU A 541 -64.02 -15.65 -62.61
C LEU A 541 -63.00 -14.72 -63.31
N ASN A 542 -62.07 -14.14 -62.57
CA ASN A 542 -61.04 -13.28 -63.13
C ASN A 542 -60.07 -14.09 -64.02
N GLN A 543 -59.56 -15.24 -63.54
CA GLN A 543 -58.65 -16.09 -64.32
C GLN A 543 -59.31 -16.69 -65.57
N ILE A 544 -60.58 -17.08 -65.51
CA ILE A 544 -61.27 -17.58 -66.70
C ILE A 544 -61.62 -16.45 -67.67
N ALA A 545 -61.90 -15.22 -67.19
CA ALA A 545 -62.08 -14.07 -68.06
C ALA A 545 -60.82 -13.72 -68.87
N GLU A 546 -59.63 -13.81 -68.27
CA GLU A 546 -58.33 -13.64 -68.96
C GLU A 546 -58.09 -14.75 -70.02
N MET A 547 -58.48 -15.99 -69.70
CA MET A 547 -58.36 -17.14 -70.62
C MET A 547 -59.35 -17.06 -71.79
N ILE A 548 -60.58 -16.60 -71.53
CA ILE A 548 -61.57 -16.24 -72.56
C ILE A 548 -61.01 -15.10 -73.40
N ALA A 549 -60.51 -14.03 -72.79
CA ALA A 549 -59.96 -12.88 -73.49
C ALA A 549 -58.77 -13.26 -74.38
N THR A 550 -57.90 -14.17 -73.94
CA THR A 550 -56.80 -14.71 -74.76
C THR A 550 -57.32 -15.45 -75.99
N SER A 551 -58.39 -16.23 -75.84
CA SER A 551 -59.04 -16.93 -76.95
C SER A 551 -59.69 -15.94 -77.93
N VAL A 552 -60.44 -14.95 -77.42
CA VAL A 552 -61.09 -13.90 -78.23
C VAL A 552 -60.04 -13.00 -78.91
N ASN A 553 -58.94 -12.66 -78.23
CA ASN A 553 -57.87 -11.84 -78.81
C ASN A 553 -57.09 -12.59 -79.88
N THR A 554 -56.85 -13.89 -79.71
CA THR A 554 -56.23 -14.71 -80.75
C THR A 554 -57.10 -14.75 -82.02
N ILE A 555 -58.43 -14.64 -81.88
CA ILE A 555 -59.38 -14.49 -82.99
C ILE A 555 -59.39 -13.04 -83.55
N SER A 556 -59.03 -12.01 -82.74
CA SER A 556 -59.14 -10.58 -83.09
C SER A 556 -57.83 -9.82 -83.43
N VAL A 557 -56.64 -10.35 -83.12
CA VAL A 557 -55.34 -9.71 -83.41
C VAL A 557 -54.66 -10.31 -84.64
N ASN A 558 -54.91 -11.59 -84.93
CA ASN A 558 -54.65 -12.16 -86.27
C ASN A 558 -55.35 -11.39 -87.41
N THR A 559 -56.31 -10.53 -87.08
CA THR A 559 -57.06 -9.63 -87.96
C THR A 559 -56.67 -8.15 -87.85
N LYS A 560 -55.62 -7.77 -87.09
CA LYS A 560 -55.32 -6.34 -86.77
C LYS A 560 -53.85 -5.89 -86.77
N THR A 561 -52.86 -6.79 -86.80
CA THR A 561 -51.44 -6.45 -86.55
C THR A 561 -50.73 -5.61 -87.65
N GLU A 562 -51.38 -5.29 -88.78
CA GLU A 562 -50.70 -4.75 -89.98
C GLU A 562 -50.33 -3.23 -89.96
N VAL A 563 -50.50 -2.47 -88.85
CA VAL A 563 -50.74 -1.02 -88.95
C VAL A 563 -49.77 -0.02 -88.26
N LEU A 564 -49.22 -0.27 -87.05
CA LEU A 564 -49.02 0.84 -86.06
C LEU A 564 -47.59 1.29 -85.61
N LEU A 565 -46.53 1.04 -86.38
CA LEU A 565 -45.10 1.18 -85.93
C LEU A 565 -44.51 2.61 -85.68
N LYS A 566 -45.28 3.68 -85.40
CA LYS A 566 -44.90 5.04 -85.89
C LYS A 566 -44.58 6.20 -84.91
N GLN A 567 -44.50 6.03 -83.57
CA GLN A 567 -44.85 7.17 -82.67
C GLN A 567 -44.02 7.45 -81.37
N SER A 568 -42.75 7.05 -81.25
CA SER A 568 -42.08 6.84 -79.93
C SER A 568 -40.96 7.82 -79.47
N GLN A 569 -41.02 9.15 -79.69
CA GLN A 569 -39.79 10.00 -79.65
C GLN A 569 -39.66 11.22 -78.69
N GLU A 570 -40.64 11.61 -77.86
CA GLU A 570 -40.62 12.97 -77.23
C GLU A 570 -40.20 13.09 -75.73
N LEU A 571 -39.91 12.01 -74.99
CA LEU A 571 -40.00 12.02 -73.51
C LEU A 571 -38.81 12.61 -72.71
N THR A 572 -37.66 12.93 -73.32
CA THR A 572 -36.35 12.93 -72.62
C THR A 572 -36.00 14.13 -71.71
N GLU A 573 -36.63 15.30 -71.87
CA GLU A 573 -36.05 16.58 -71.41
C GLU A 573 -36.06 16.86 -69.89
N GLN A 574 -36.90 16.19 -69.09
CA GLN A 574 -37.26 16.69 -67.75
C GLN A 574 -36.21 16.53 -66.62
N LEU A 575 -35.15 15.72 -66.79
CA LEU A 575 -34.32 15.27 -65.66
C LEU A 575 -33.32 16.29 -65.09
N ARG A 576 -33.02 17.38 -65.80
CA ARG A 576 -31.78 18.17 -65.57
C ARG A 576 -31.74 19.04 -64.30
N LEU A 577 -32.89 19.43 -63.75
CA LEU A 577 -32.97 20.53 -62.76
C LEU A 577 -32.69 20.15 -61.29
N ARG A 578 -32.53 18.87 -60.95
CA ARG A 578 -32.58 18.41 -59.54
C ARG A 578 -31.23 18.30 -58.81
N SER A 579 -30.13 18.72 -59.43
CA SER A 579 -28.77 18.37 -58.96
C SER A 579 -28.06 19.41 -58.09
N GLU A 580 -28.46 20.70 -58.13
CA GLU A 580 -27.64 21.81 -57.59
C GLU A 580 -27.84 22.07 -56.08
N GLU A 581 -28.92 21.57 -55.47
CA GLU A 581 -29.28 21.89 -54.07
C GLU A 581 -28.39 21.20 -53.03
N LEU A 582 -27.88 20.00 -53.33
CA LEU A 582 -27.21 19.14 -52.35
C LEU A 582 -25.81 19.62 -51.93
N GLU A 583 -25.09 20.31 -52.82
CA GLU A 583 -23.65 20.57 -52.65
C GLU A 583 -23.33 21.57 -51.51
N GLN A 584 -24.25 22.48 -51.19
CA GLN A 584 -24.00 23.52 -50.19
C GLN A 584 -23.97 22.98 -48.75
N ARG A 585 -24.75 21.93 -48.43
CA ARG A 585 -24.83 21.39 -47.05
C ARG A 585 -23.52 20.74 -46.59
N GLN A 586 -22.74 20.17 -47.50
CA GLN A 586 -21.57 19.36 -47.17
C GLN A 586 -20.42 20.18 -46.57
N LYS A 587 -20.23 21.44 -47.00
CA LYS A 587 -19.09 22.28 -46.58
C LYS A 587 -19.18 22.76 -45.13
N ALA A 588 -20.38 22.94 -44.58
CA ALA A 588 -20.56 23.43 -43.21
C ALA A 588 -20.11 22.40 -42.14
N LEU A 589 -20.35 21.11 -42.39
CA LEU A 589 -19.99 20.03 -41.46
C LEU A 589 -18.48 19.84 -41.32
N GLN A 590 -17.72 20.03 -42.40
CA GLN A 590 -16.27 19.80 -42.39
C GLN A 590 -15.52 20.78 -41.46
N ALA A 591 -15.98 22.03 -41.35
CA ALA A 591 -15.37 23.03 -40.47
C ALA A 591 -15.54 22.70 -38.98
N SER A 592 -16.70 22.15 -38.58
CA SER A 592 -16.99 21.86 -37.17
C SER A 592 -16.22 20.66 -36.62
N ASN A 593 -15.78 19.74 -37.47
CA ASN A 593 -15.05 18.55 -37.01
C ASN A 593 -13.59 18.90 -36.66
N ALA A 594 -12.95 19.79 -37.42
CA ALA A 594 -11.54 20.15 -37.23
C ALA A 594 -11.27 20.81 -35.86
N GLU A 595 -12.19 21.65 -35.36
CA GLU A 595 -12.03 22.33 -34.06
C GLU A 595 -12.15 21.37 -32.85
N LEU A 596 -12.80 20.22 -33.05
CA LEU A 596 -12.89 19.16 -32.02
C LEU A 596 -11.62 18.31 -31.97
N GLU A 597 -11.00 18.06 -33.13
CA GLU A 597 -9.79 17.26 -33.28
C GLU A 597 -8.57 17.93 -32.60
N GLU A 598 -8.40 19.25 -32.80
CA GLU A 598 -7.33 20.04 -32.15
C GLU A 598 -7.43 20.03 -30.61
N LYS A 599 -8.65 20.10 -30.07
CA LYS A 599 -8.87 20.08 -28.60
C LYS A 599 -8.63 18.70 -27.99
N ALA A 600 -8.93 17.62 -28.73
CA ALA A 600 -8.64 16.26 -28.30
C ALA A 600 -7.13 16.01 -28.18
N GLU A 601 -6.33 16.50 -29.13
CA GLU A 601 -4.86 16.38 -29.06
C GLU A 601 -4.25 17.08 -27.83
N LEU A 602 -4.76 18.26 -27.46
CA LEU A 602 -4.21 19.03 -26.33
C LEU A 602 -4.41 18.29 -24.99
N LEU A 603 -5.62 17.79 -24.76
CA LEU A 603 -5.96 17.01 -23.56
C LEU A 603 -5.17 15.69 -23.50
N ALA A 604 -5.00 15.01 -24.64
CA ALA A 604 -4.23 13.77 -24.74
C ALA A 604 -2.73 13.92 -24.44
N ARG A 605 -2.19 15.15 -24.42
CA ARG A 605 -0.83 15.46 -23.95
C ARG A 605 -0.80 15.70 -22.45
N GLN A 606 -1.69 16.57 -21.93
CA GLN A 606 -1.74 16.88 -20.49
C GLN A 606 -1.95 15.62 -19.63
N ASN A 607 -2.78 14.67 -20.06
CA ASN A 607 -3.01 13.44 -19.30
C ASN A 607 -1.75 12.59 -19.13
N ARG A 608 -0.86 12.51 -20.15
CA ARG A 608 0.41 11.76 -20.04
C ARG A 608 1.41 12.43 -19.12
N ASP A 609 1.49 13.76 -19.15
CA ASP A 609 2.37 14.53 -18.27
C ASP A 609 1.95 14.41 -16.79
N ILE A 610 0.66 14.17 -16.53
CA ILE A 610 0.11 13.84 -15.20
C ILE A 610 0.40 12.38 -14.84
N GLU A 611 0.18 11.44 -15.76
CA GLU A 611 0.39 10.00 -15.58
C GLU A 611 1.84 9.67 -15.17
N VAL A 612 2.84 10.26 -15.85
CA VAL A 612 4.26 10.12 -15.49
C VAL A 612 4.54 10.67 -14.08
N LYS A 613 4.02 11.85 -13.74
CA LYS A 613 4.23 12.43 -12.40
C LYS A 613 3.57 11.63 -11.28
N ASN A 614 2.43 11.02 -11.54
CA ASN A 614 1.79 10.13 -10.58
C ASN A 614 2.66 8.90 -10.31
N THR A 615 3.32 8.33 -11.33
CA THR A 615 4.27 7.22 -11.11
C THR A 615 5.51 7.64 -10.30
N GLU A 616 6.09 8.83 -10.57
CA GLU A 616 7.22 9.36 -9.78
C GLU A 616 6.86 9.59 -8.30
N ILE A 617 5.63 10.04 -8.04
CA ILE A 617 5.12 10.28 -6.67
C ILE A 617 4.89 8.96 -5.92
N GLU A 618 4.29 7.96 -6.56
CA GLU A 618 3.97 6.70 -5.88
C GLU A 618 5.23 5.87 -5.60
N GLU A 619 6.23 5.86 -6.49
CA GLU A 619 7.56 5.28 -6.21
C GLU A 619 8.23 5.96 -5.00
N ALA A 620 8.21 7.30 -4.95
CA ALA A 620 8.79 8.06 -3.85
C ALA A 620 8.06 7.81 -2.51
N ARG A 621 6.73 7.66 -2.56
CA ARG A 621 5.89 7.30 -1.41
C ARG A 621 6.24 5.91 -0.90
N GLN A 622 6.29 4.90 -1.78
CA GLN A 622 6.54 3.51 -1.39
C GLN A 622 7.89 3.34 -0.68
N VAL A 623 8.93 4.05 -1.12
CA VAL A 623 10.26 4.06 -0.47
C VAL A 623 10.26 4.76 0.90
N LEU A 624 9.35 5.73 1.13
CA LEU A 624 9.16 6.34 2.45
C LEU A 624 8.39 5.41 3.39
N GLU A 625 7.38 4.71 2.88
CA GLU A 625 6.55 3.75 3.61
C GLU A 625 7.40 2.57 4.13
N GLU A 626 8.22 1.94 3.26
CA GLU A 626 9.16 0.87 3.65
C GLU A 626 10.15 1.33 4.74
N ARG A 627 10.68 2.56 4.63
CA ARG A 627 11.60 3.12 5.63
C ARG A 627 10.91 3.39 6.98
N ALA A 628 9.65 3.79 6.97
CA ALA A 628 8.87 3.97 8.19
C ALA A 628 8.65 2.63 8.91
N GLU A 629 8.32 1.56 8.17
CA GLU A 629 8.20 0.21 8.74
C GLU A 629 9.52 -0.29 9.33
N GLN A 630 10.64 -0.16 8.60
CA GLN A 630 11.96 -0.56 9.09
C GLN A 630 12.35 0.19 10.38
N LEU A 631 12.03 1.48 10.48
CA LEU A 631 12.25 2.28 11.70
C LEU A 631 11.33 1.82 12.84
N ALA A 632 10.05 1.55 12.59
CA ALA A 632 9.11 1.08 13.61
C ALA A 632 9.51 -0.29 14.18
N VAL A 633 9.93 -1.23 13.31
CA VAL A 633 10.45 -2.55 13.70
C VAL A 633 11.72 -2.40 14.54
N SER A 634 12.66 -1.53 14.13
CA SER A 634 13.89 -1.23 14.87
C SER A 634 13.60 -0.65 16.27
N MET A 635 12.69 0.32 16.39
CA MET A 635 12.29 0.91 17.67
C MET A 635 11.58 -0.10 18.59
N ARG A 636 10.77 -1.01 18.03
CA ARG A 636 10.16 -2.10 18.78
C ARG A 636 11.21 -3.03 19.38
N TYR A 637 12.17 -3.50 18.58
CA TYR A 637 13.26 -4.36 19.07
C TYR A 637 14.16 -3.65 20.09
N LYS A 638 14.50 -2.36 19.87
CA LYS A 638 15.24 -1.53 20.84
C LYS A 638 14.52 -1.50 22.21
N SER A 639 13.21 -1.26 22.20
CA SER A 639 12.39 -1.16 23.41
C SER A 639 12.31 -2.50 24.16
N GLU A 640 12.07 -3.60 23.44
CA GLU A 640 11.93 -4.94 24.01
C GLU A 640 13.26 -5.46 24.57
N PHE A 641 14.37 -5.23 23.86
CA PHE A 641 15.72 -5.57 24.31
C PHE A 641 16.08 -4.85 25.63
N LEU A 642 15.81 -3.54 25.73
CA LEU A 642 16.12 -2.76 26.93
C LEU A 642 15.25 -3.17 28.13
N ALA A 643 13.98 -3.51 27.91
CA ALA A 643 13.09 -4.06 28.93
C ALA A 643 13.62 -5.39 29.50
N ASN A 644 13.99 -6.33 28.62
CA ASN A 644 14.50 -7.64 29.01
C ASN A 644 15.86 -7.56 29.69
N MET A 645 16.82 -6.79 29.14
CA MET A 645 18.14 -6.59 29.73
C MET A 645 18.07 -5.90 31.10
N SER A 646 17.16 -4.94 31.30
CA SER A 646 16.95 -4.36 32.63
C SER A 646 16.47 -5.41 33.64
N HIS A 647 15.52 -6.28 33.27
CA HIS A 647 15.05 -7.33 34.16
C HIS A 647 16.15 -8.35 34.54
N GLU A 648 16.98 -8.74 33.56
CA GLU A 648 18.12 -9.64 33.76
C GLU A 648 19.26 -9.01 34.58
N LEU A 649 19.51 -7.70 34.47
CA LEU A 649 20.50 -7.00 35.28
C LEU A 649 19.99 -6.69 36.71
N ARG A 650 18.72 -6.31 36.85
CA ARG A 650 18.11 -5.92 38.13
C ARG A 650 18.08 -7.07 39.14
N THR A 651 17.81 -8.29 38.67
CA THR A 651 17.62 -9.48 39.51
C THR A 651 18.89 -9.90 40.28
N PRO A 652 20.07 -10.11 39.66
CA PRO A 652 21.31 -10.36 40.37
C PRO A 652 21.79 -9.13 41.16
N LEU A 653 21.58 -7.91 40.65
CA LEU A 653 22.02 -6.69 41.32
C LEU A 653 21.29 -6.46 42.66
N ASN A 654 19.96 -6.62 42.71
CA ASN A 654 19.21 -6.59 43.98
C ASN A 654 19.70 -7.66 44.97
N SER A 655 20.04 -8.84 44.47
CA SER A 655 20.54 -9.94 45.30
C SER A 655 21.90 -9.59 45.94
N LEU A 656 22.81 -8.98 45.16
CA LEU A 656 24.08 -8.47 45.65
C LEU A 656 23.91 -7.29 46.61
N LEU A 657 22.95 -6.39 46.36
CA LEU A 657 22.65 -5.26 47.23
C LEU A 657 22.12 -5.69 48.60
N ILE A 658 21.19 -6.65 48.65
CA ILE A 658 20.69 -7.20 49.92
C ILE A 658 21.84 -7.81 50.73
N LEU A 659 22.74 -8.57 50.07
CA LEU A 659 23.92 -9.14 50.73
C LEU A 659 24.90 -8.05 51.21
N ALA A 660 25.18 -7.03 50.40
CA ALA A 660 26.03 -5.91 50.78
C ALA A 660 25.42 -5.12 51.96
N LYS A 661 24.10 -4.93 51.99
CA LYS A 661 23.40 -4.26 53.09
C LYS A 661 23.48 -5.06 54.39
N LEU A 662 23.24 -6.37 54.34
CA LEU A 662 23.37 -7.26 55.50
C LEU A 662 24.80 -7.30 56.08
N LEU A 663 25.82 -7.17 55.21
CA LEU A 663 27.22 -7.04 55.63
C LEU A 663 27.51 -5.65 56.23
N ALA A 664 26.96 -4.57 55.67
CA ALA A 664 27.09 -3.23 56.22
C ALA A 664 26.41 -3.11 57.60
N ASP A 665 25.22 -3.68 57.77
CA ASP A 665 24.46 -3.65 59.02
C ASP A 665 25.12 -4.45 60.16
N ASN A 666 26.04 -5.38 59.83
CA ASN A 666 26.96 -6.06 60.75
C ASN A 666 26.31 -6.53 62.07
N ALA A 667 25.11 -7.11 62.00
CA ALA A 667 24.26 -7.37 63.17
C ALA A 667 24.87 -8.34 64.20
N GLU A 668 25.83 -9.17 63.79
CA GLU A 668 26.59 -10.07 64.67
C GLU A 668 27.88 -9.44 65.25
N GLY A 669 28.26 -8.24 64.79
CA GLY A 669 29.50 -7.56 65.19
C GLY A 669 30.79 -8.27 64.74
N ASN A 670 30.69 -9.12 63.70
CA ASN A 670 31.76 -10.02 63.27
C ASN A 670 32.70 -9.40 62.20
N LEU A 671 32.32 -8.28 61.59
CA LEU A 671 33.14 -7.52 60.65
C LEU A 671 33.85 -6.33 61.33
N SER A 672 35.08 -6.05 60.90
CA SER A 672 35.80 -4.84 61.34
C SER A 672 35.23 -3.57 60.69
N PRO A 673 35.43 -2.37 61.28
CA PRO A 673 34.87 -1.12 60.75
C PRO A 673 35.21 -0.85 59.28
N LYS A 674 36.41 -1.26 58.84
CA LYS A 674 36.84 -1.09 57.44
C LYS A 674 36.20 -2.09 56.46
N GLN A 675 35.72 -3.23 56.96
CA GLN A 675 34.92 -4.16 56.16
C GLN A 675 33.46 -3.70 56.05
N VAL A 676 32.94 -3.02 57.07
CA VAL A 676 31.66 -2.31 57.01
C VAL A 676 31.73 -1.16 55.98
N GLU A 677 32.76 -0.30 56.07
CA GLU A 677 33.05 0.76 55.09
C GLU A 677 33.08 0.24 53.64
N PHE A 678 33.69 -0.93 53.40
CA PHE A 678 33.68 -1.57 52.08
C PHE A 678 32.29 -2.12 51.68
N ALA A 679 31.53 -2.70 52.61
CA ALA A 679 30.17 -3.19 52.33
C ALA A 679 29.20 -2.03 52.02
N GLU A 680 29.30 -0.91 52.75
CA GLU A 680 28.59 0.34 52.48
C GLU A 680 28.95 0.91 51.11
N THR A 681 30.25 0.92 50.76
CA THR A 681 30.74 1.37 49.45
C THR A 681 30.18 0.50 48.30
N ILE A 682 30.16 -0.82 48.47
CA ILE A 682 29.59 -1.77 47.49
C ILE A 682 28.08 -1.57 47.37
N HIS A 683 27.37 -1.37 48.49
CA HIS A 683 25.94 -1.08 48.49
C HIS A 683 25.62 0.23 47.77
N GLY A 684 26.35 1.31 48.05
CA GLY A 684 26.20 2.60 47.36
C GLY A 684 26.42 2.47 45.85
N ALA A 685 27.57 1.93 45.43
CA ALA A 685 27.90 1.78 44.01
C ALA A 685 26.92 0.87 43.24
N GLY A 686 26.41 -0.18 43.87
CA GLY A 686 25.36 -1.02 43.28
C GLY A 686 24.00 -0.31 43.19
N SER A 687 23.67 0.55 44.16
CA SER A 687 22.43 1.33 44.19
C SER A 687 22.43 2.43 43.14
N ASP A 688 23.58 3.09 42.92
CA ASP A 688 23.76 4.05 41.82
C ASP A 688 23.59 3.38 40.45
N LEU A 689 24.13 2.16 40.29
CA LEU A 689 24.02 1.38 39.05
C LEU A 689 22.58 0.87 38.83
N LEU A 690 21.88 0.49 39.90
CA LEU A 690 20.45 0.16 39.88
C LEU A 690 19.60 1.37 39.45
N GLN A 691 19.89 2.55 39.99
CA GLN A 691 19.21 3.79 39.59
C GLN A 691 19.50 4.15 38.13
N LEU A 692 20.74 3.99 37.65
CA LEU A 692 21.09 4.19 36.24
C LEU A 692 20.32 3.26 35.29
N ILE A 693 20.10 1.99 35.68
CA ILE A 693 19.28 1.04 34.90
C ILE A 693 17.81 1.49 34.86
N ASN A 694 17.27 2.01 35.98
CA ASN A 694 15.91 2.54 36.03
C ASN A 694 15.77 3.84 35.21
N ASP A 695 16.75 4.76 35.30
CA ASP A 695 16.82 5.99 34.49
C ASP A 695 16.75 5.66 32.99
N ILE A 696 17.55 4.69 32.52
CA ILE A 696 17.56 4.27 31.11
C ILE A 696 16.22 3.62 30.70
N LEU A 697 15.60 2.81 31.57
CA LEU A 697 14.27 2.26 31.30
C LEU A 697 13.20 3.34 31.18
N ASP A 698 13.16 4.30 32.10
CA ASP A 698 12.14 5.34 32.08
C ASP A 698 12.31 6.23 30.84
N LEU A 699 13.55 6.63 30.49
CA LEU A 699 13.82 7.30 29.21
C LEU A 699 13.32 6.47 28.01
N SER A 700 13.58 5.16 27.99
CA SER A 700 13.18 4.27 26.88
C SER A 700 11.66 4.08 26.78
N LYS A 701 10.94 4.07 27.91
CA LYS A 701 9.46 4.04 27.92
C LYS A 701 8.88 5.33 27.38
N VAL A 702 9.46 6.48 27.76
CA VAL A 702 9.00 7.80 27.30
C VAL A 702 9.29 7.98 25.80
N GLU A 703 10.49 7.66 25.32
CA GLU A 703 10.82 7.63 23.88
C GLU A 703 9.86 6.74 23.06
N ALA A 704 9.34 5.66 23.67
CA ALA A 704 8.42 4.72 23.02
C ALA A 704 6.93 5.06 23.21
N GLY A 705 6.58 6.17 23.87
CA GLY A 705 5.18 6.55 24.18
C GLY A 705 4.48 5.66 25.21
N LYS A 706 5.22 4.83 25.96
CA LYS A 706 4.72 3.78 26.88
C LYS A 706 4.96 4.10 28.36
N MET A 707 4.95 5.38 28.73
CA MET A 707 4.96 5.79 30.13
C MET A 707 3.57 6.28 30.52
N ASP A 708 2.82 5.42 31.23
CA ASP A 708 1.50 5.77 31.73
C ASP A 708 1.57 6.95 32.72
N VAL A 709 0.63 7.88 32.57
CA VAL A 709 0.40 9.04 33.44
C VAL A 709 -1.00 8.89 34.03
N SER A 710 -1.12 8.92 35.35
CA SER A 710 -2.39 8.78 36.07
C SER A 710 -2.73 10.06 36.83
N PRO A 711 -3.34 11.07 36.18
CA PRO A 711 -3.68 12.32 36.84
C PRO A 711 -4.75 12.08 37.94
N THR A 712 -4.43 12.48 39.17
CA THR A 712 -5.31 12.36 40.34
C THR A 712 -5.40 13.71 41.05
N ARG A 713 -6.26 13.85 42.07
CA ARG A 713 -6.31 15.09 42.88
C ARG A 713 -5.42 14.94 44.10
N ILE A 714 -4.26 15.59 44.08
CA ILE A 714 -3.27 15.57 45.16
C ILE A 714 -3.43 16.81 46.05
N ALA A 715 -3.22 16.69 47.37
CA ALA A 715 -3.23 17.86 48.25
C ALA A 715 -1.83 18.49 48.30
N LEU A 716 -1.73 19.81 48.06
CA LEU A 716 -0.44 20.49 47.94
C LEU A 716 0.38 20.44 49.24
N VAL A 717 -0.30 20.31 50.39
CA VAL A 717 0.33 20.12 51.71
C VAL A 717 1.08 18.79 51.78
N GLN A 718 0.53 17.69 51.26
CA GLN A 718 1.18 16.36 51.29
C GLN A 718 2.47 16.35 50.45
N LEU A 719 2.46 17.05 49.31
CA LEU A 719 3.63 17.25 48.47
C LEU A 719 4.75 18.00 49.21
N VAL A 720 4.40 19.05 49.97
CA VAL A 720 5.33 19.83 50.79
C VAL A 720 5.86 18.99 51.95
N ASP A 721 5.00 18.31 52.70
CA ASP A 721 5.38 17.44 53.83
C ASP A 721 6.37 16.35 53.39
N TYR A 722 6.14 15.73 52.22
CA TYR A 722 7.05 14.74 51.64
C TYR A 722 8.41 15.34 51.27
N VAL A 723 8.43 16.52 50.62
CA VAL A 723 9.67 17.21 50.23
C VAL A 723 10.47 17.65 51.47
N GLU A 724 9.80 18.24 52.47
CA GLU A 724 10.37 18.58 53.78
C GLU A 724 11.00 17.35 54.43
N ALA A 725 10.25 16.27 54.60
CA ALA A 725 10.73 15.04 55.25
C ALA A 725 11.91 14.39 54.51
N THR A 726 11.94 14.47 53.17
CA THR A 726 12.98 13.86 52.34
C THR A 726 14.28 14.67 52.33
N PHE A 727 14.20 15.99 52.17
CA PHE A 727 15.38 16.83 51.90
C PHE A 727 15.93 17.56 53.12
N ARG A 728 15.11 17.87 54.14
CA ARG A 728 15.56 18.55 55.37
C ARG A 728 16.69 17.81 56.11
N PRO A 729 16.74 16.46 56.19
CA PRO A 729 17.87 15.76 56.79
C PRO A 729 19.16 15.88 55.95
N LEU A 730 19.04 15.72 54.63
CA LEU A 730 20.16 15.74 53.68
C LEU A 730 20.83 17.13 53.59
N THR A 731 20.04 18.20 53.67
CA THR A 731 20.55 19.57 53.76
C THR A 731 21.19 19.86 55.12
N ALA A 732 20.61 19.34 56.22
CA ALA A 732 21.17 19.51 57.56
C ALA A 732 22.54 18.81 57.71
N GLU A 733 22.72 17.63 57.11
CA GLU A 733 24.01 16.92 57.07
C GLU A 733 25.11 17.75 56.37
N LYS A 734 24.75 18.44 55.28
CA LYS A 734 25.64 19.39 54.58
C LYS A 734 25.76 20.78 55.24
N GLY A 735 24.92 21.11 56.23
CA GLY A 735 24.85 22.47 56.79
C GLY A 735 24.28 23.51 55.82
N LEU A 736 23.35 23.12 54.95
CA LEU A 736 22.62 24.02 54.05
C LEU A 736 21.28 24.46 54.66
N ASP A 737 20.93 25.73 54.48
CA ASP A 737 19.59 26.24 54.79
C ASP A 737 18.57 25.67 53.78
N PHE A 738 17.48 25.08 54.27
CA PHE A 738 16.42 24.52 53.44
C PHE A 738 15.04 25.09 53.80
N SER A 739 14.30 25.51 52.78
CA SER A 739 12.92 26.00 52.95
C SER A 739 12.03 25.67 51.74
N VAL A 740 10.75 25.44 52.03
CA VAL A 740 9.69 25.29 51.05
C VAL A 740 8.66 26.40 51.26
N ARG A 741 8.24 27.08 50.19
CA ARG A 741 7.21 28.13 50.21
C ARG A 741 6.11 27.82 49.21
N VAL A 742 4.87 28.08 49.62
CA VAL A 742 3.66 27.97 48.79
C VAL A 742 2.94 29.32 48.80
N SER A 743 2.54 29.83 47.63
CA SER A 743 1.67 31.01 47.57
C SER A 743 0.26 30.68 48.08
N PRO A 744 -0.36 31.52 48.94
CA PRO A 744 -1.74 31.34 49.39
C PRO A 744 -2.79 31.52 48.28
N GLU A 745 -2.38 31.92 47.07
CA GLU A 745 -3.23 32.07 45.89
C GLU A 745 -3.48 30.74 45.16
N LEU A 746 -2.72 29.67 45.49
CA LEU A 746 -2.89 28.36 44.88
C LEU A 746 -4.05 27.57 45.51
N PRO A 747 -4.73 26.71 44.73
CA PRO A 747 -5.73 25.79 45.27
C PRO A 747 -5.08 24.76 46.20
N ALA A 748 -5.79 24.36 47.25
CA ALA A 748 -5.33 23.35 48.21
C ALA A 748 -5.08 21.96 47.58
N THR A 749 -5.62 21.71 46.38
CA THR A 749 -5.41 20.49 45.60
C THR A 749 -5.07 20.80 44.14
N LEU A 750 -4.10 20.07 43.59
CA LEU A 750 -3.72 20.10 42.17
C LEU A 750 -4.22 18.83 41.45
N HIS A 751 -4.48 18.90 40.15
CA HIS A 751 -4.81 17.72 39.34
C HIS A 751 -3.63 17.32 38.45
N THR A 752 -2.90 16.27 38.86
CA THR A 752 -1.69 15.79 38.17
C THR A 752 -1.29 14.38 38.67
N ASP A 753 -0.27 13.77 38.08
CA ASP A 753 0.29 12.49 38.57
C ASP A 753 1.31 12.77 39.69
N GLU A 754 0.99 12.32 40.91
CA GLU A 754 1.82 12.54 42.10
C GLU A 754 3.24 11.97 41.94
N GLN A 755 3.36 10.76 41.36
CA GLN A 755 4.62 10.04 41.27
C GLN A 755 5.54 10.70 40.24
N ARG A 756 4.98 11.13 39.09
CA ARG A 756 5.72 11.84 38.04
C ARG A 756 6.16 13.22 38.51
N LEU A 757 5.30 13.99 39.18
CA LEU A 757 5.66 15.28 39.75
C LEU A 757 6.75 15.14 40.82
N LEU A 758 6.62 14.17 41.74
CA LEU A 758 7.64 13.88 42.75
C LEU A 758 8.96 13.41 42.12
N GLN A 759 8.92 12.63 41.02
CA GLN A 759 10.12 12.20 40.30
C GLN A 759 10.90 13.39 39.73
N VAL A 760 10.21 14.38 39.13
CA VAL A 760 10.83 15.63 38.66
C VAL A 760 11.37 16.47 39.82
N LEU A 761 10.55 16.75 40.84
CA LEU A 761 10.95 17.59 41.97
C LEU A 761 12.14 16.99 42.75
N ARG A 762 12.12 15.67 42.99
CA ARG A 762 13.22 14.94 43.63
C ARG A 762 14.52 15.07 42.84
N ASN A 763 14.47 14.99 41.51
CA ASN A 763 15.65 15.12 40.66
C ASN A 763 16.21 16.56 40.67
N LEU A 764 15.35 17.59 40.61
CA LEU A 764 15.78 18.99 40.71
C LEU A 764 16.38 19.32 42.08
N LEU A 765 15.70 18.94 43.16
CA LEU A 765 16.16 19.16 44.54
C LEU A 765 17.45 18.38 44.86
N SER A 766 17.55 17.12 44.42
CA SER A 766 18.77 16.33 44.60
C SER A 766 19.97 16.97 43.89
N ASN A 767 19.78 17.53 42.68
CA ASN A 767 20.83 18.29 42.00
C ASN A 767 21.19 19.57 42.76
N ALA A 768 20.22 20.36 43.22
CA ALA A 768 20.46 21.59 43.99
C ALA A 768 21.29 21.32 45.27
N VAL A 769 20.89 20.30 46.05
CA VAL A 769 21.60 19.89 47.27
C VAL A 769 22.96 19.27 46.94
N LYS A 770 23.10 18.56 45.82
CA LYS A 770 24.37 17.96 45.37
C LYS A 770 25.42 19.01 44.98
N PHE A 771 25.03 20.01 44.17
CA PHE A 771 25.95 21.02 43.61
C PHE A 771 26.12 22.29 44.46
N THR A 772 25.45 22.37 45.61
CA THR A 772 25.71 23.37 46.66
C THR A 772 26.59 22.77 47.77
N ASP A 773 27.74 23.38 48.02
CA ASP A 773 28.65 23.00 49.13
C ASP A 773 28.42 23.88 50.39
N SER A 774 27.85 25.07 50.24
CA SER A 774 27.48 25.98 51.35
C SER A 774 26.44 27.00 50.89
N GLY A 775 25.47 27.35 51.74
CA GLY A 775 24.43 28.32 51.43
C GLY A 775 23.03 27.73 51.58
N ALA A 776 22.14 28.00 50.62
CA ALA A 776 20.71 27.65 50.72
C ALA A 776 20.17 26.90 49.48
N VAL A 777 19.11 26.14 49.71
CA VAL A 777 18.23 25.55 48.67
C VAL A 777 16.78 25.87 49.02
N GLU A 778 16.01 26.41 48.06
CA GLU A 778 14.63 26.84 48.24
C GLU A 778 13.73 26.22 47.17
N LEU A 779 12.58 25.67 47.58
CA LEU A 779 11.48 25.31 46.68
C LEU A 779 10.35 26.33 46.83
N MET A 780 10.00 27.02 45.75
CA MET A 780 8.90 27.97 45.68
C MET A 780 7.80 27.47 44.74
N ILE A 781 6.59 27.31 45.25
CA ILE A 781 5.41 26.86 44.50
C ILE A 781 4.41 28.02 44.42
N ARG A 782 4.10 28.50 43.21
CA ARG A 782 3.32 29.74 43.00
C ARG A 782 2.54 29.74 41.67
N PRO A 783 1.51 30.60 41.51
CA PRO A 783 0.92 30.87 40.21
C PRO A 783 1.94 31.50 39.26
N ALA A 784 1.77 31.26 37.95
CA ALA A 784 2.69 31.67 36.90
C ALA A 784 1.93 32.32 35.73
N GLY A 785 1.51 33.58 35.92
CA GLY A 785 0.92 34.40 34.87
C GLY A 785 1.98 34.95 33.90
N ASN A 786 2.24 36.25 33.99
CA ASN A 786 3.12 36.99 33.08
C ASN A 786 4.62 36.68 33.24
N ASP A 787 5.02 35.92 34.27
CA ASP A 787 6.42 35.56 34.53
C ASP A 787 6.95 34.44 33.62
N VAL A 788 6.06 33.74 32.91
CA VAL A 788 6.42 32.62 32.02
C VAL A 788 7.05 33.17 30.73
N PRO A 789 8.28 32.77 30.37
CA PRO A 789 8.89 33.18 29.11
C PRO A 789 8.00 32.89 27.90
N ILE A 790 7.86 33.86 27.00
CA ILE A 790 6.96 33.80 25.83
C ILE A 790 7.16 32.50 25.03
N ALA A 791 8.41 32.13 24.73
CA ALA A 791 8.74 30.90 24.02
C ALA A 791 8.24 29.60 24.68
N ILE A 792 8.04 29.57 26.00
CA ILE A 792 7.44 28.42 26.69
C ILE A 792 5.92 28.43 26.54
N ARG A 793 5.29 29.61 26.63
CA ARG A 793 3.84 29.76 26.43
C ARG A 793 3.44 29.45 24.98
N GLU A 794 4.28 29.85 24.01
CA GLU A 794 4.20 29.44 22.60
C GLU A 794 4.38 27.93 22.43
N GLN A 795 5.45 27.34 22.97
CA GLN A 795 5.71 25.89 22.85
C GLN A 795 4.59 25.02 23.46
N LEU A 796 3.98 25.46 24.57
CA LEU A 796 2.86 24.75 25.21
C LEU A 796 1.53 24.91 24.46
N LEU A 797 1.34 26.02 23.71
CA LEU A 797 0.24 26.18 22.75
C LEU A 797 0.44 25.26 21.53
N GLU A 798 1.63 25.27 20.92
CA GLU A 798 1.95 24.39 19.78
C GLU A 798 1.84 22.90 20.13
N ALA A 799 2.17 22.53 21.37
CA ALA A 799 2.01 21.18 21.91
C ALA A 799 0.58 20.85 22.42
N GLY A 800 -0.43 21.70 22.13
CA GLY A 800 -1.83 21.49 22.51
C GLY A 800 -2.10 21.39 24.02
N SER A 801 -1.11 21.73 24.86
CA SER A 801 -1.16 21.55 26.31
C SER A 801 -1.82 22.73 27.04
N LEU A 802 -2.10 23.82 26.31
CA LEU A 802 -2.92 24.95 26.73
C LEU A 802 -3.97 25.22 25.65
N ARG A 803 -5.25 25.36 26.04
CA ARG A 803 -6.34 25.74 25.12
C ARG A 803 -6.34 27.22 24.75
N ASP A 804 -5.86 28.07 25.65
CA ASP A 804 -5.82 29.53 25.51
C ASP A 804 -4.43 30.06 25.90
N ALA A 805 -4.00 31.14 25.24
CA ALA A 805 -2.70 31.76 25.51
C ALA A 805 -2.57 32.27 26.96
N ASP A 806 -3.66 32.76 27.56
CA ASP A 806 -3.68 33.31 28.93
C ASP A 806 -3.99 32.27 30.02
N ALA A 807 -3.94 30.96 29.70
CA ALA A 807 -4.26 29.90 30.66
C ALA A 807 -3.37 29.91 31.92
N ASP A 808 -3.99 29.57 33.06
CA ASP A 808 -3.34 29.51 34.38
C ASP A 808 -2.29 28.39 34.44
N LEU A 809 -1.04 28.79 34.70
CA LEU A 809 0.09 27.88 34.96
C LEU A 809 0.48 27.94 36.45
N ILE A 810 1.00 26.83 36.96
CA ILE A 810 1.67 26.72 38.25
C ILE A 810 3.18 26.53 38.03
N ALA A 811 4.00 27.30 38.75
CA ALA A 811 5.45 27.20 38.75
C ALA A 811 5.95 26.50 40.01
N PHE A 812 6.80 25.50 39.83
CA PHE A 812 7.62 24.90 40.88
C PHE A 812 9.09 25.30 40.61
N SER A 813 9.55 26.35 41.28
CA SER A 813 10.92 26.86 41.16
C SER A 813 11.80 26.27 42.26
N VAL A 814 12.80 25.45 41.89
CA VAL A 814 13.89 25.01 42.76
C VAL A 814 15.08 25.94 42.53
N ALA A 815 15.47 26.69 43.56
CA ALA A 815 16.62 27.58 43.55
C ALA A 815 17.76 27.06 44.44
N ASP A 816 19.00 27.23 43.99
CA ASP A 816 20.23 26.88 44.70
C ASP A 816 21.21 28.07 44.72
N THR A 817 22.05 28.15 45.74
CA THR A 817 23.17 29.13 45.81
C THR A 817 24.52 28.47 45.52
N GLY A 818 24.54 27.47 44.64
CA GLY A 818 25.68 26.62 44.35
C GLY A 818 26.63 27.17 43.27
N ILE A 819 27.35 26.26 42.60
CA ILE A 819 28.39 26.62 41.62
C ILE A 819 27.87 27.36 40.37
N GLY A 820 26.59 27.21 40.03
CA GLY A 820 25.98 27.73 38.81
C GLY A 820 26.50 27.10 37.51
N ILE A 821 25.88 27.47 36.39
CA ILE A 821 26.06 26.85 35.07
C ILE A 821 26.40 27.94 34.05
N ALA A 822 27.46 27.74 33.27
CA ALA A 822 27.84 28.67 32.21
C ALA A 822 26.84 28.64 31.04
N ALA A 823 26.46 29.80 30.51
CA ALA A 823 25.44 29.94 29.46
C ALA A 823 25.68 29.06 28.22
N SER A 824 26.94 28.86 27.82
CA SER A 824 27.32 27.98 26.70
C SER A 824 27.00 26.49 26.93
N LYS A 825 26.76 26.08 28.18
CA LYS A 825 26.40 24.69 28.55
C LYS A 825 24.90 24.51 28.79
N MET A 826 24.11 25.59 28.83
CA MET A 826 22.70 25.58 29.24
C MET A 826 21.79 24.75 28.31
N ARG A 827 22.12 24.62 27.02
CA ARG A 827 21.39 23.71 26.11
C ARG A 827 21.77 22.24 26.32
N VAL A 828 23.03 21.98 26.68
CA VAL A 828 23.64 20.64 26.74
C VAL A 828 23.29 19.88 28.02
N ILE A 829 22.95 20.56 29.12
CA ILE A 829 22.56 19.90 30.39
C ILE A 829 21.27 19.07 30.33
N PHE A 830 20.47 19.22 29.26
CA PHE A 830 19.27 18.42 28.99
C PHE A 830 19.46 17.40 27.86
N GLU A 831 20.67 17.24 27.32
CA GLU A 831 21.01 16.15 26.40
C GLU A 831 21.36 14.89 27.20
N ALA A 832 20.79 13.74 26.83
CA ALA A 832 21.06 12.47 27.50
C ALA A 832 22.55 12.10 27.45
N PHE A 833 23.06 11.57 28.57
CA PHE A 833 24.45 11.17 28.77
C PHE A 833 25.50 12.29 28.70
N LYS A 834 25.11 13.58 28.57
CA LYS A 834 26.05 14.70 28.63
C LYS A 834 26.27 15.15 30.08
N GLN A 835 27.51 15.54 30.38
CA GLN A 835 27.89 16.14 31.66
C GLN A 835 28.67 17.43 31.41
N ALA A 836 28.44 18.44 32.23
CA ALA A 836 28.95 19.79 31.97
C ALA A 836 30.48 19.87 31.97
N ASP A 837 31.18 19.11 32.82
CA ASP A 837 32.65 19.02 32.85
C ASP A 837 33.14 17.62 33.25
N GLY A 838 34.16 17.11 32.55
CA GLY A 838 34.77 15.81 32.87
C GLY A 838 35.65 15.79 34.13
N THR A 839 35.92 16.95 34.72
CA THR A 839 36.71 17.08 35.97
C THR A 839 35.84 16.94 37.22
N THR A 840 34.62 17.45 37.22
CA THR A 840 33.64 17.32 38.32
C THR A 840 33.12 15.89 38.50
N SER A 841 33.21 15.06 37.46
CA SER A 841 32.91 13.61 37.49
C SER A 841 33.53 12.87 38.70
N ARG A 842 34.71 13.29 39.17
CA ARG A 842 35.41 12.69 40.32
C ARG A 842 34.98 13.18 41.72
N LYS A 843 34.13 14.22 41.84
CA LYS A 843 33.63 14.72 43.15
C LYS A 843 32.13 14.50 43.35
N TYR A 844 31.33 14.45 42.27
CA TYR A 844 29.86 14.37 42.37
C TYR A 844 29.26 13.42 41.31
N GLY A 845 29.51 12.11 41.45
CA GLY A 845 29.05 11.06 40.52
C GLY A 845 27.56 11.12 40.19
N GLY A 846 27.19 10.77 38.96
CA GLY A 846 25.79 10.78 38.48
C GLY A 846 25.67 10.35 37.02
N THR A 847 24.44 10.07 36.60
CA THR A 847 24.12 9.38 35.33
C THR A 847 24.20 10.26 34.09
N GLY A 848 23.95 11.57 34.22
CA GLY A 848 23.74 12.46 33.07
C GLY A 848 22.37 12.25 32.38
N LEU A 849 21.42 11.58 33.05
CA LEU A 849 20.07 11.31 32.53
C LEU A 849 18.96 12.01 33.33
N GLY A 850 19.20 12.35 34.60
CA GLY A 850 18.18 12.91 35.49
C GLY A 850 17.48 14.18 34.96
N LEU A 851 18.21 15.11 34.30
CA LEU A 851 17.60 16.32 33.73
C LEU A 851 16.86 16.06 32.42
N SER A 852 17.38 15.20 31.52
CA SER A 852 16.70 14.85 30.27
C SER A 852 15.40 14.08 30.55
N ILE A 853 15.42 13.13 31.49
CA ILE A 853 14.22 12.41 31.94
C ILE A 853 13.22 13.37 32.61
N SER A 854 13.68 14.28 33.46
CA SER A 854 12.78 15.22 34.15
C SER A 854 12.06 16.14 33.15
N ARG A 855 12.74 16.58 32.08
CA ARG A 855 12.12 17.38 31.02
C ARG A 855 11.05 16.60 30.26
N GLU A 856 11.32 15.36 29.90
CA GLU A 856 10.36 14.56 29.12
C GLU A 856 9.18 14.09 29.99
N ILE A 857 9.37 13.86 31.29
CA ILE A 857 8.27 13.69 32.25
C ILE A 857 7.45 14.98 32.40
N ALA A 858 8.07 16.17 32.41
CA ALA A 858 7.33 17.43 32.45
C ALA A 858 6.40 17.58 31.24
N ARG A 859 6.85 17.19 30.04
CA ARG A 859 6.05 17.19 28.81
C ARG A 859 4.88 16.21 28.86
N LEU A 860 5.09 15.02 29.41
CA LEU A 860 4.01 14.06 29.71
C LEU A 860 2.98 14.59 30.72
N LEU A 861 3.33 15.61 31.51
CA LEU A 861 2.40 16.32 32.40
C LEU A 861 1.82 17.61 31.77
N GLY A 862 1.99 17.81 30.46
CA GLY A 862 1.52 19.00 29.73
C GLY A 862 2.35 20.27 30.01
N GLY A 863 3.62 20.12 30.38
CA GLY A 863 4.49 21.22 30.83
C GLY A 863 5.93 21.16 30.31
N GLU A 864 6.78 22.06 30.80
CA GLU A 864 8.17 22.20 30.34
C GLU A 864 9.08 22.72 31.48
N ILE A 865 10.37 22.40 31.43
CA ILE A 865 11.36 22.81 32.45
C ILE A 865 12.26 23.91 31.91
N HIS A 866 12.21 25.07 32.56
CA HIS A 866 13.12 26.18 32.32
C HIS A 866 14.30 26.17 33.29
N ALA A 867 15.48 26.58 32.84
CA ALA A 867 16.68 26.72 33.66
C ALA A 867 17.32 28.10 33.49
N GLN A 868 17.58 28.76 34.61
CA GLN A 868 18.33 30.02 34.69
C GLN A 868 19.50 29.81 35.67
N SER A 869 20.68 30.36 35.38
CA SER A 869 21.84 30.22 36.27
C SER A 869 22.93 31.23 35.94
N GLU A 870 23.68 31.63 36.96
CA GLU A 870 24.89 32.43 36.83
C GLU A 870 26.07 31.74 37.56
N PRO A 871 27.22 31.53 36.91
CA PRO A 871 28.39 30.91 37.54
C PRO A 871 28.82 31.64 38.82
N GLY A 872 28.97 30.88 39.92
CA GLY A 872 29.33 31.40 41.24
C GLY A 872 28.20 32.11 41.99
N ARG A 873 26.96 32.07 41.49
CA ARG A 873 25.76 32.58 42.17
C ARG A 873 24.67 31.51 42.38
N GLY A 874 24.70 30.44 41.60
CA GLY A 874 23.78 29.30 41.71
C GLY A 874 22.82 29.19 40.52
N SER A 875 21.78 28.40 40.69
CA SER A 875 20.82 28.06 39.62
C SER A 875 19.37 28.18 40.09
N THR A 876 18.44 28.25 39.14
CA THR A 876 17.01 28.14 39.38
C THR A 876 16.38 27.34 38.24
N PHE A 877 15.85 26.18 38.58
CA PHE A 877 15.10 25.31 37.66
C PHE A 877 13.61 25.47 37.97
N THR A 878 12.82 25.88 36.99
CA THR A 878 11.37 26.05 37.15
C THR A 878 10.63 25.10 36.23
N LEU A 879 9.87 24.18 36.82
CA LEU A 879 8.85 23.40 36.13
C LEU A 879 7.58 24.25 36.03
N TYR A 880 7.06 24.42 34.81
CA TYR A 880 5.73 25.00 34.57
C TYR A 880 4.75 23.88 34.20
N LEU A 881 3.60 23.81 34.85
CA LEU A 881 2.47 22.91 34.53
C LEU A 881 1.17 23.70 34.40
N PRO A 882 0.18 23.25 33.60
CA PRO A 882 -1.19 23.80 33.63
C PRO A 882 -1.85 23.56 35.00
N LEU A 883 -2.51 24.58 35.54
CA LEU A 883 -3.27 24.48 36.79
C LEU A 883 -4.54 23.64 36.60
N TYR A 884 -5.12 23.73 35.40
CA TYR A 884 -6.20 22.90 34.90
C TYR A 884 -5.75 22.32 33.55
N PRO A 885 -5.31 21.05 33.49
CA PRO A 885 -5.04 20.40 32.22
C PRO A 885 -6.30 20.38 31.34
N SER A 886 -6.16 20.74 30.06
CA SER A 886 -7.03 20.20 29.01
C SER A 886 -6.81 18.68 28.87
N GLU A 887 -7.64 17.97 28.09
CA GLU A 887 -7.34 16.57 27.79
C GLU A 887 -5.89 16.44 27.29
N LEU A 888 -5.16 15.45 27.84
CA LEU A 888 -3.77 15.20 27.48
C LEU A 888 -3.70 14.91 25.97
N PRO A 889 -2.76 15.53 25.23
CA PRO A 889 -2.74 15.41 23.78
C PRO A 889 -2.58 13.94 23.35
N PRO A 890 -3.30 13.50 22.31
CA PRO A 890 -3.31 12.10 21.88
C PRO A 890 -1.92 11.61 21.45
N GLN A 891 -1.69 10.31 21.61
CA GLN A 891 -0.35 9.73 21.53
C GLN A 891 0.20 9.69 20.09
N GLY A 892 1.18 10.54 19.77
CA GLY A 892 2.01 10.36 18.57
C GLY A 892 2.58 11.65 17.96
N TYR A 893 3.61 12.23 18.58
CA TYR A 893 4.33 13.37 17.98
C TYR A 893 5.59 12.93 17.19
N PRO A 894 5.79 13.43 15.96
CA PRO A 894 7.02 13.18 15.21
C PRO A 894 8.22 13.94 15.82
N GLN A 895 9.39 13.31 15.79
CA GLN A 895 10.60 13.87 16.39
C GLN A 895 11.16 15.03 15.55
N LEU A 896 11.15 16.25 16.10
CA LEU A 896 11.77 17.42 15.47
C LEU A 896 13.27 17.18 15.24
N ALA A 897 13.68 17.20 13.97
CA ALA A 897 15.06 17.01 13.56
C ALA A 897 15.96 18.20 13.96
N PRO A 898 17.29 17.99 14.12
CA PRO A 898 18.19 19.08 14.48
C PRO A 898 18.24 20.18 13.40
N VAL A 899 18.04 21.44 13.81
CA VAL A 899 18.24 22.60 12.93
C VAL A 899 19.71 22.72 12.56
N ILE A 900 20.05 22.41 11.31
CA ILE A 900 21.34 22.73 10.72
C ILE A 900 21.27 24.16 10.19
N GLU A 901 21.97 25.10 10.84
CA GLU A 901 22.12 26.46 10.35
C GLU A 901 22.91 26.48 9.02
N PRO A 902 22.39 27.08 7.93
CA PRO A 902 23.12 27.21 6.67
C PRO A 902 24.21 28.30 6.75
N GLY A 903 25.38 27.93 7.27
CA GLY A 903 26.56 28.82 7.33
C GLY A 903 27.21 29.03 5.96
N ASP A 904 27.16 30.26 5.46
CA ASP A 904 27.94 30.85 4.36
C ASP A 904 28.26 30.01 3.11
N THR A 905 27.53 30.31 2.02
CA THR A 905 28.19 30.87 0.82
C THR A 905 27.27 31.91 0.15
N ALA A 906 27.55 33.19 0.36
CA ALA A 906 26.72 34.28 -0.15
C ALA A 906 27.30 34.96 -1.42
N ALA A 907 26.66 34.75 -2.57
CA ALA A 907 26.76 35.58 -3.79
C ALA A 907 25.70 35.12 -4.82
N SER A 908 24.86 35.94 -5.44
CA SER A 908 24.65 37.40 -5.33
C SER A 908 23.23 37.80 -5.77
N MET A 909 22.48 38.52 -4.92
CA MET A 909 21.71 39.73 -5.32
C MET A 909 21.09 40.47 -4.10
N ARG A 910 21.92 41.31 -3.48
CA ARG A 910 21.51 42.58 -2.83
C ARG A 910 21.29 43.62 -3.95
N GLU A 911 20.53 44.71 -3.86
CA GLU A 911 19.74 45.41 -2.81
C GLU A 911 18.75 46.38 -3.55
N LEU A 912 17.95 47.33 -3.01
CA LEU A 912 17.89 48.01 -1.71
C LEU A 912 16.46 48.58 -1.41
N THR A 913 15.59 47.80 -0.75
CA THR A 913 14.42 48.26 0.09
C THR A 913 13.19 49.00 -0.51
N ALA A 914 12.09 48.95 0.27
CA ALA A 914 10.81 49.66 0.08
C ALA A 914 10.84 51.11 0.64
N PRO A 915 9.69 51.80 0.74
CA PRO A 915 9.08 51.84 2.08
C PRO A 915 7.53 51.88 2.16
N ALA A 916 7.04 51.48 3.35
CA ALA A 916 5.84 51.96 4.05
C ALA A 916 4.44 51.87 3.39
N ALA A 917 3.59 51.02 3.98
CA ALA A 917 2.19 51.31 4.25
C ALA A 917 1.83 50.72 5.63
N GLU A 918 1.33 51.55 6.56
CA GLU A 918 0.83 51.08 7.86
C GLU A 918 -0.71 50.89 7.82
N THR A 919 -1.20 50.19 8.84
CA THR A 919 -2.60 49.88 9.21
C THR A 919 -3.48 51.14 9.41
N PRO A 920 -4.85 51.10 9.43
CA PRO A 920 -5.62 50.08 10.15
C PRO A 920 -7.05 49.66 9.69
N ALA A 921 -7.44 48.49 10.23
CA ALA A 921 -8.74 48.07 10.81
C ALA A 921 -10.14 48.50 10.27
N GLU A 922 -10.96 47.44 10.12
CA GLU A 922 -12.36 47.28 10.61
C GLU A 922 -13.64 47.61 9.79
N VAL A 923 -14.57 46.62 9.86
CA VAL A 923 -16.07 46.69 9.87
C VAL A 923 -16.90 46.86 8.56
N LYS A 924 -17.59 45.75 8.22
CA LYS A 924 -18.98 45.56 7.69
C LYS A 924 -19.66 46.58 6.74
N SER A 925 -20.16 46.08 5.59
CA SER A 925 -21.59 46.13 5.18
C SER A 925 -21.83 45.08 4.06
N TYR A 926 -22.95 44.40 3.81
CA TYR A 926 -24.41 44.56 4.04
C TYR A 926 -25.19 45.49 3.09
N ARG A 927 -26.08 44.86 2.29
CA ARG A 927 -27.40 45.27 1.74
C ARG A 927 -27.69 46.67 1.15
N ASP A 928 -28.20 46.61 -0.09
CA ASP A 928 -29.47 47.20 -0.59
C ASP A 928 -29.72 48.72 -0.68
N THR A 929 -30.76 49.03 -1.48
CA THR A 929 -31.57 50.26 -1.57
C THR A 929 -31.08 51.38 -2.51
N GLN A 930 -31.95 52.10 -3.25
CA GLN A 930 -33.36 51.86 -3.63
C GLN A 930 -33.75 52.73 -4.84
N ASN A 931 -34.52 52.20 -5.80
CA ASN A 931 -35.92 52.63 -6.11
C ASN A 931 -36.41 52.08 -7.46
N GLY A 932 -37.71 51.72 -7.52
CA GLY A 932 -38.41 51.29 -8.75
C GLY A 932 -39.21 52.43 -9.40
N PRO A 933 -40.34 52.18 -10.13
CA PRO A 933 -41.23 51.00 -10.01
C PRO A 933 -41.68 50.36 -11.36
N ALA A 934 -42.65 49.42 -11.24
CA ALA A 934 -43.64 48.98 -12.24
C ALA A 934 -43.54 47.55 -12.85
N ALA A 935 -44.14 46.59 -12.13
CA ALA A 935 -45.23 45.70 -12.59
C ALA A 935 -45.01 44.60 -13.68
N LEU A 936 -45.41 43.37 -13.31
CA LEU A 936 -46.13 42.31 -14.10
C LEU A 936 -45.50 41.84 -15.44
N PHE A 937 -45.40 40.55 -15.81
CA PHE A 937 -46.21 39.34 -15.61
C PHE A 937 -45.27 38.12 -15.40
N ARG A 938 -45.54 37.02 -14.68
CA ARG A 938 -46.73 36.16 -14.43
C ARG A 938 -46.93 34.99 -15.43
N ARG A 939 -46.52 33.78 -14.98
CA ARG A 939 -47.02 32.41 -15.33
C ARG A 939 -46.68 31.81 -16.72
N ARG A 940 -46.72 30.47 -16.96
CA ARG A 940 -46.57 29.23 -16.12
C ARG A 940 -46.75 27.94 -17.00
N ARG A 941 -45.93 26.89 -16.79
CA ARG A 941 -46.20 25.43 -16.99
C ARG A 941 -46.55 24.85 -18.38
N ARG A 942 -45.85 23.74 -18.72
CA ARG A 942 -46.35 22.45 -19.31
C ARG A 942 -46.85 22.47 -20.78
N ALA A 943 -46.82 21.36 -21.55
CA ALA A 943 -46.37 19.97 -21.29
C ALA A 943 -46.20 19.10 -22.57
N VAL A 944 -45.36 18.04 -22.45
CA VAL A 944 -45.55 16.64 -22.93
C VAL A 944 -45.54 16.31 -24.46
N ALA A 945 -44.36 15.86 -24.92
CA ALA A 945 -44.01 14.49 -25.40
C ALA A 945 -44.54 13.85 -26.73
N ALA A 946 -43.79 12.79 -27.14
CA ALA A 946 -44.05 11.72 -28.12
C ALA A 946 -44.04 12.07 -29.64
N ALA A 947 -43.58 11.20 -30.57
CA ALA A 947 -42.74 9.99 -30.49
C ALA A 947 -42.17 9.60 -31.90
N ASP A 948 -41.19 8.68 -31.92
CA ASP A 948 -40.70 7.77 -32.99
C ASP A 948 -40.85 8.05 -34.49
N GLN A 949 -39.76 7.81 -35.26
CA GLN A 949 -39.72 6.76 -36.31
C GLN A 949 -38.32 6.50 -36.95
N ARG A 950 -38.06 5.22 -37.28
CA ARG A 950 -37.07 4.70 -38.28
C ARG A 950 -37.81 4.51 -39.65
N PRO A 951 -37.25 4.07 -40.81
CA PRO A 951 -35.97 3.35 -41.04
C PRO A 951 -35.17 3.58 -42.39
N ALA A 952 -34.02 2.90 -42.49
CA ALA A 952 -33.40 2.16 -43.63
C ALA A 952 -33.15 2.76 -45.06
N LEU A 953 -31.85 2.74 -45.46
CA LEU A 953 -31.23 2.21 -46.73
C LEU A 953 -31.69 2.75 -48.12
N PRO A 954 -31.01 2.43 -49.27
CA PRO A 954 -29.75 1.69 -49.53
C PRO A 954 -28.70 2.49 -50.38
N GLY A 955 -27.57 1.88 -50.79
CA GLY A 955 -26.74 2.40 -51.90
C GLY A 955 -25.25 2.00 -51.98
N GLN A 956 -24.93 0.88 -52.64
CA GLN A 956 -23.57 0.49 -53.13
C GLN A 956 -23.38 1.00 -54.59
N PRO A 957 -22.18 1.01 -55.25
CA PRO A 957 -21.25 -0.16 -55.36
C PRO A 957 -19.72 0.08 -55.61
N ALA A 958 -18.96 -1.03 -55.55
CA ALA A 958 -17.69 -1.40 -56.27
C ALA A 958 -16.46 -0.43 -56.30
N GLY A 959 -15.19 -0.88 -56.34
CA GLY A 959 -14.52 -2.21 -56.36
C GLY A 959 -12.98 -1.95 -56.34
N GLN A 960 -12.03 -2.90 -56.42
CA GLN A 960 -12.03 -4.36 -56.58
C GLN A 960 -10.83 -5.01 -55.85
N GLU A 961 -11.07 -6.20 -55.30
CA GLU A 961 -10.26 -7.44 -55.40
C GLU A 961 -8.73 -7.40 -55.53
N ARG A 962 -8.05 -8.12 -54.61
CA ARG A 962 -7.30 -9.36 -54.97
C ARG A 962 -7.04 -10.25 -53.76
N ALA A 963 -7.08 -11.56 -53.99
CA ALA A 963 -6.70 -12.64 -53.06
C ALA A 963 -5.26 -13.14 -53.39
N GLN A 964 -4.65 -14.17 -52.78
CA GLN A 964 -5.15 -15.28 -51.93
C GLN A 964 -3.98 -15.92 -51.14
N ASP A 965 -4.29 -16.87 -50.24
CA ASP A 965 -3.39 -17.81 -49.53
C ASP A 965 -2.34 -17.24 -48.52
N GLY A 966 -2.05 -17.87 -47.37
CA GLY A 966 -2.74 -19.01 -46.74
C GLY A 966 -2.07 -19.56 -45.46
N TRP A 967 -2.90 -19.99 -44.49
CA TRP A 967 -2.64 -20.89 -43.35
C TRP A 967 -1.74 -20.46 -42.15
N ALA A 968 -2.30 -20.71 -40.94
CA ALA A 968 -1.69 -20.90 -39.62
C ALA A 968 -1.15 -19.69 -38.83
N GLY A 969 -1.49 -19.65 -37.52
CA GLY A 969 -0.97 -18.70 -36.53
C GLY A 969 -2.06 -17.91 -35.78
N GLY A 970 -2.77 -18.54 -34.85
CA GLY A 970 -3.84 -17.89 -34.09
C GLY A 970 -3.33 -17.16 -32.85
N ALA A 971 -3.62 -15.86 -32.75
CA ALA A 971 -3.56 -15.07 -31.52
C ALA A 971 -4.84 -14.23 -31.43
N GLY A 972 -5.66 -14.46 -30.40
CA GLY A 972 -6.86 -13.67 -30.15
C GLY A 972 -6.51 -12.41 -29.37
N GLN A 973 -6.88 -11.24 -29.88
CA GLN A 973 -6.67 -9.94 -29.24
C GLN A 973 -7.96 -9.45 -28.59
N GLU A 974 -7.87 -8.70 -27.49
CA GLU A 974 -9.00 -8.51 -26.57
C GLU A 974 -10.21 -7.75 -27.13
N SER A 975 -11.40 -8.16 -26.68
CA SER A 975 -12.65 -7.41 -26.84
C SER A 975 -12.75 -6.29 -25.81
N ALA A 976 -13.00 -5.06 -26.26
CA ALA A 976 -13.12 -3.89 -25.40
C ALA A 976 -14.31 -3.99 -24.41
N PRO A 977 -14.19 -3.42 -23.18
CA PRO A 977 -15.23 -3.48 -22.16
C PRO A 977 -16.44 -2.58 -22.48
N LEU A 978 -17.59 -2.95 -21.92
CA LEU A 978 -18.87 -2.24 -22.06
C LEU A 978 -18.89 -0.95 -21.24
N ALA A 979 -19.52 0.10 -21.77
CA ALA A 979 -19.73 1.36 -21.05
C ALA A 979 -20.70 1.16 -19.87
N ARG A 980 -20.23 1.43 -18.65
CA ARG A 980 -21.06 1.42 -17.44
C ARG A 980 -22.09 2.57 -17.45
N ARG A 981 -23.27 2.33 -16.88
CA ARG A 981 -24.21 3.38 -16.48
C ARG A 981 -23.61 4.18 -15.32
N ALA A 982 -23.80 5.50 -15.32
CA ALA A 982 -23.51 6.30 -14.14
C ALA A 982 -24.53 5.98 -13.03
N LEU A 983 -24.02 5.74 -11.83
CA LEU A 983 -24.79 5.72 -10.60
C LEU A 983 -25.11 7.17 -10.20
N GLN A 984 -26.31 7.42 -9.68
CA GLN A 984 -26.68 8.69 -9.07
C GLN A 984 -27.58 8.43 -7.86
N PHE A 985 -27.27 9.09 -6.76
CA PHE A 985 -28.05 9.10 -5.52
C PHE A 985 -28.69 10.49 -5.35
N ASP A 986 -29.88 10.57 -4.78
CA ASP A 986 -30.76 11.76 -4.91
C ASP A 986 -30.75 12.65 -3.65
N GLY A 987 -29.54 12.95 -3.13
CA GLY A 987 -29.35 13.84 -1.97
C GLY A 987 -29.40 13.16 -0.59
N GLU A 988 -29.32 11.83 -0.54
CA GLU A 988 -29.44 11.02 0.67
C GLU A 988 -28.23 11.19 1.61
N LYS A 989 -28.46 11.05 2.93
CA LYS A 989 -27.41 11.26 3.94
C LYS A 989 -26.71 9.97 4.35
N VAL A 990 -25.37 10.05 4.40
CA VAL A 990 -24.46 9.01 4.85
C VAL A 990 -23.73 9.50 6.09
N LEU A 991 -23.63 8.69 7.14
CA LEU A 991 -22.70 8.94 8.24
C LEU A 991 -21.42 8.12 8.06
N ILE A 992 -20.25 8.76 8.14
CA ILE A 992 -18.95 8.10 8.24
C ILE A 992 -18.48 8.17 9.69
N VAL A 993 -18.10 7.02 10.26
CA VAL A 993 -17.49 6.91 11.58
C VAL A 993 -16.14 6.20 11.39
N ASP A 994 -15.04 6.96 11.46
CA ASP A 994 -13.68 6.53 11.07
C ASP A 994 -12.66 7.49 11.72
N ASP A 995 -11.71 6.99 12.51
CA ASP A 995 -10.77 7.85 13.26
C ASP A 995 -9.63 8.43 12.40
N ASP A 996 -9.44 7.91 11.18
CA ASP A 996 -8.49 8.48 10.22
C ASP A 996 -9.20 9.42 9.25
N ILE A 997 -9.11 10.71 9.56
CA ILE A 997 -9.63 11.84 8.76
C ILE A 997 -9.24 11.81 7.27
N ARG A 998 -8.20 11.06 6.87
CA ARG A 998 -7.83 10.87 5.46
C ARG A 998 -8.77 9.91 4.73
N ASN A 999 -9.22 8.83 5.39
CA ASN A 999 -10.26 7.94 4.88
C ASN A 999 -11.56 8.74 4.72
N VAL A 1000 -11.92 9.51 5.75
CA VAL A 1000 -13.10 10.37 5.80
C VAL A 1000 -13.10 11.34 4.63
N PHE A 1001 -12.00 12.06 4.40
CA PHE A 1001 -11.90 13.02 3.30
C PHE A 1001 -11.97 12.36 1.91
N ALA A 1002 -11.34 11.20 1.74
CA ALA A 1002 -11.38 10.44 0.49
C ALA A 1002 -12.79 9.91 0.19
N LEU A 1003 -13.45 9.30 1.19
CA LEU A 1003 -14.82 8.80 1.09
C LEU A 1003 -15.81 9.94 0.88
N THR A 1004 -15.71 11.04 1.64
CA THR A 1004 -16.54 12.23 1.45
C THR A 1004 -16.45 12.74 0.01
N SER A 1005 -15.23 12.88 -0.51
CA SER A 1005 -14.99 13.31 -1.89
C SER A 1005 -15.66 12.39 -2.92
N VAL A 1006 -15.67 11.07 -2.69
CA VAL A 1006 -16.32 10.08 -3.57
C VAL A 1006 -17.86 10.17 -3.48
N LEU A 1007 -18.40 10.21 -2.27
CA LEU A 1007 -19.85 10.15 -2.03
C LEU A 1007 -20.54 11.45 -2.48
N GLU A 1008 -19.97 12.62 -2.18
CA GLU A 1008 -20.51 13.92 -2.63
C GLU A 1008 -20.48 14.04 -4.16
N GLN A 1009 -19.45 13.52 -4.84
CA GLN A 1009 -19.40 13.46 -6.31
C GLN A 1009 -20.51 12.60 -6.94
N ASN A 1010 -21.08 11.66 -6.18
CA ASN A 1010 -22.17 10.79 -6.62
C ASN A 1010 -23.57 11.26 -6.14
N GLY A 1011 -23.65 12.42 -5.49
CA GLY A 1011 -24.91 13.08 -5.10
C GLY A 1011 -25.36 12.85 -3.65
N LEU A 1012 -24.52 12.26 -2.80
CA LEU A 1012 -24.81 12.03 -1.38
C LEU A 1012 -24.39 13.21 -0.52
N SER A 1013 -25.00 13.37 0.66
CA SER A 1013 -24.60 14.33 1.69
C SER A 1013 -23.93 13.58 2.85
N VAL A 1014 -22.75 14.01 3.27
CA VAL A 1014 -21.95 13.28 4.26
C VAL A 1014 -21.94 13.96 5.61
N LEU A 1015 -22.17 13.17 6.66
CA LEU A 1015 -21.94 13.50 8.07
C LEU A 1015 -20.72 12.71 8.56
N TYR A 1016 -20.07 13.22 9.60
CA TYR A 1016 -18.82 12.65 10.14
C TYR A 1016 -18.86 12.54 11.67
N ALA A 1017 -18.15 11.54 12.20
CA ALA A 1017 -17.78 11.39 13.60
C ALA A 1017 -16.39 10.72 13.72
N GLU A 1018 -15.55 11.22 14.62
CA GLU A 1018 -14.15 10.78 14.83
C GLU A 1018 -14.06 9.43 15.58
N ASN A 1019 -15.16 8.97 16.18
CA ASN A 1019 -15.19 7.74 16.97
C ASN A 1019 -16.62 7.18 17.12
N GLY A 1020 -16.73 5.94 17.56
CA GLY A 1020 -17.99 5.21 17.72
C GLY A 1020 -19.04 5.88 18.62
N ARG A 1021 -18.61 6.62 19.64
CA ARG A 1021 -19.51 7.32 20.56
C ARG A 1021 -20.10 8.57 19.93
N GLU A 1022 -19.26 9.38 19.30
CA GLU A 1022 -19.74 10.55 18.53
C GLU A 1022 -20.64 10.10 17.37
N GLY A 1023 -20.35 8.97 16.71
CA GLY A 1023 -21.21 8.41 15.67
C GLY A 1023 -22.63 8.10 16.17
N ILE A 1024 -22.77 7.67 17.42
CA ILE A 1024 -24.08 7.48 18.09
C ILE A 1024 -24.73 8.84 18.41
N GLU A 1025 -23.97 9.79 18.96
CA GLU A 1025 -24.49 11.13 19.29
C GLU A 1025 -24.91 11.93 18.04
N VAL A 1026 -24.27 11.70 16.88
CA VAL A 1026 -24.65 12.25 15.56
C VAL A 1026 -25.90 11.55 15.00
N LEU A 1027 -26.03 10.23 15.16
CA LEU A 1027 -27.27 9.50 14.80
C LEU A 1027 -28.48 9.99 15.62
N GLU A 1028 -28.34 10.17 16.93
CA GLU A 1028 -29.41 10.70 17.79
C GLU A 1028 -29.79 12.17 17.47
N GLN A 1029 -28.98 12.88 16.68
CA GLN A 1029 -29.29 14.22 16.17
C GLN A 1029 -29.79 14.23 14.71
N HIS A 1030 -29.67 13.11 13.99
CA HIS A 1030 -29.97 13.00 12.56
C HIS A 1030 -30.73 11.71 12.22
N ASP A 1031 -32.02 11.69 12.55
CA ASP A 1031 -33.00 10.68 12.13
C ASP A 1031 -33.13 10.52 10.59
N ASP A 1032 -32.47 11.37 9.80
CA ASP A 1032 -32.49 11.37 8.33
C ASP A 1032 -31.24 10.76 7.66
N VAL A 1033 -30.36 10.09 8.43
CA VAL A 1033 -29.28 9.23 7.90
C VAL A 1033 -29.87 7.95 7.31
N THR A 1034 -29.42 7.58 6.10
CA THR A 1034 -29.90 6.42 5.33
C THR A 1034 -28.96 5.21 5.39
N VAL A 1035 -27.67 5.43 5.62
CA VAL A 1035 -26.65 4.38 5.78
C VAL A 1035 -25.46 4.89 6.60
N VAL A 1036 -24.85 4.01 7.38
CA VAL A 1036 -23.64 4.28 8.16
C VAL A 1036 -22.45 3.50 7.59
N LEU A 1037 -21.34 4.17 7.32
CA LEU A 1037 -20.04 3.55 7.08
C LEU A 1037 -19.26 3.58 8.41
N MET A 1038 -18.86 2.41 8.90
CA MET A 1038 -18.35 2.21 10.26
C MET A 1038 -16.99 1.52 10.22
N ASP A 1039 -15.89 2.20 10.57
CA ASP A 1039 -14.62 1.49 10.76
C ASP A 1039 -14.69 0.57 11.98
N ILE A 1040 -14.14 -0.62 11.83
CA ILE A 1040 -14.01 -1.60 12.90
C ILE A 1040 -12.94 -1.18 13.93
N MET A 1041 -11.86 -0.51 13.52
CA MET A 1041 -10.61 -0.41 14.31
C MET A 1041 -10.44 0.90 15.12
N MET A 1042 -11.52 1.57 15.48
CA MET A 1042 -11.50 2.87 16.17
C MET A 1042 -11.08 2.82 17.67
N PRO A 1043 -10.49 3.91 18.21
CA PRO A 1043 -10.26 4.09 19.64
C PRO A 1043 -11.53 4.37 20.44
N GLU A 1044 -11.42 4.28 21.78
CA GLU A 1044 -12.50 4.34 22.80
C GLU A 1044 -13.62 3.29 22.67
N MET A 1045 -14.32 3.26 21.54
CA MET A 1045 -15.39 2.31 21.23
C MET A 1045 -15.19 1.79 19.80
N ASP A 1046 -14.80 0.52 19.68
CA ASP A 1046 -14.59 -0.14 18.39
C ASP A 1046 -15.90 -0.25 17.57
N GLY A 1047 -15.77 -0.49 16.27
CA GLY A 1047 -16.92 -0.56 15.37
C GLY A 1047 -17.88 -1.70 15.67
N TYR A 1048 -17.42 -2.81 16.27
CA TYR A 1048 -18.29 -3.92 16.68
C TYR A 1048 -19.16 -3.52 17.89
N ALA A 1049 -18.56 -2.88 18.90
CA ALA A 1049 -19.24 -2.35 20.07
C ALA A 1049 -20.23 -1.24 19.68
N THR A 1050 -19.83 -0.35 18.77
CA THR A 1050 -20.66 0.73 18.23
C THR A 1050 -21.87 0.18 17.48
N THR A 1051 -21.66 -0.74 16.55
CA THR A 1051 -22.74 -1.43 15.81
C THR A 1051 -23.69 -2.15 16.76
N THR A 1052 -23.15 -2.85 17.78
CA THR A 1052 -23.93 -3.52 18.82
C THR A 1052 -24.76 -2.53 19.66
N ALA A 1053 -24.27 -1.31 19.88
CA ALA A 1053 -24.99 -0.26 20.60
C ALA A 1053 -26.12 0.34 19.75
N ILE A 1054 -25.85 0.71 18.48
CA ILE A 1054 -26.86 1.23 17.54
C ILE A 1054 -27.99 0.20 17.36
N ARG A 1055 -27.66 -1.10 17.24
CA ARG A 1055 -28.65 -2.19 17.12
C ARG A 1055 -29.51 -2.43 18.37
N ARG A 1056 -29.16 -1.84 19.52
CA ARG A 1056 -30.01 -1.83 20.73
C ARG A 1056 -30.97 -0.64 20.78
N MET A 1057 -30.81 0.35 19.89
CA MET A 1057 -31.70 1.51 19.78
C MET A 1057 -32.90 1.17 18.88
N PRO A 1058 -34.15 1.18 19.38
CA PRO A 1058 -35.31 0.75 18.60
C PRO A 1058 -35.52 1.54 17.31
N GLN A 1059 -35.11 2.82 17.26
CA GLN A 1059 -35.25 3.65 16.06
C GLN A 1059 -34.22 3.34 14.95
N PHE A 1060 -33.05 2.77 15.28
CA PHE A 1060 -31.97 2.47 14.33
C PHE A 1060 -31.76 0.97 14.08
N ALA A 1061 -32.64 0.11 14.61
CA ALA A 1061 -32.54 -1.34 14.49
C ALA A 1061 -32.51 -1.84 13.02
N GLY A 1062 -33.14 -1.12 12.09
CA GLY A 1062 -33.16 -1.43 10.65
C GLY A 1062 -32.22 -0.60 9.77
N LEU A 1063 -31.47 0.35 10.33
CA LEU A 1063 -30.59 1.25 9.55
C LEU A 1063 -29.41 0.46 8.93
N PRO A 1064 -29.14 0.52 7.62
CA PRO A 1064 -27.97 -0.10 7.03
C PRO A 1064 -26.65 0.36 7.66
N ILE A 1065 -25.81 -0.61 8.07
CA ILE A 1065 -24.45 -0.35 8.59
C ILE A 1065 -23.47 -1.19 7.78
N ILE A 1066 -22.51 -0.55 7.11
CA ILE A 1066 -21.46 -1.19 6.33
C ILE A 1066 -20.14 -1.07 7.10
N ALA A 1067 -19.58 -2.22 7.51
CA ALA A 1067 -18.35 -2.29 8.27
C ALA A 1067 -17.11 -2.13 7.36
N LEU A 1068 -16.34 -1.06 7.54
CA LEU A 1068 -15.04 -0.88 6.89
C LEU A 1068 -13.98 -1.66 7.70
N THR A 1069 -13.18 -2.51 7.06
CA THR A 1069 -12.16 -3.31 7.76
C THR A 1069 -10.81 -3.34 7.06
N ALA A 1070 -9.73 -3.06 7.79
CA ALA A 1070 -8.35 -3.18 7.31
C ALA A 1070 -7.85 -4.63 7.17
N LYS A 1071 -8.70 -5.65 7.37
CA LYS A 1071 -8.34 -7.06 7.25
C LYS A 1071 -9.36 -7.89 6.47
N ALA A 1072 -8.89 -8.45 5.36
CA ALA A 1072 -9.51 -9.59 4.67
C ALA A 1072 -9.18 -10.94 5.36
N MET A 1073 -9.12 -10.99 6.69
CA MET A 1073 -8.82 -12.22 7.43
C MET A 1073 -10.07 -13.07 7.65
N LYS A 1074 -9.89 -14.40 7.62
CA LYS A 1074 -10.96 -15.38 7.70
C LYS A 1074 -11.63 -15.33 9.09
N GLY A 1075 -12.85 -14.81 9.14
CA GLY A 1075 -13.66 -14.64 10.35
C GLY A 1075 -13.97 -13.20 10.74
N ASP A 1076 -13.30 -12.18 10.17
CA ASP A 1076 -13.59 -10.78 10.52
C ASP A 1076 -14.91 -10.27 9.88
N ARG A 1077 -15.28 -10.80 8.69
CA ARG A 1077 -16.65 -10.64 8.14
C ARG A 1077 -17.70 -11.22 9.08
N GLU A 1078 -17.46 -12.43 9.60
CA GLU A 1078 -18.42 -13.16 10.42
C GLU A 1078 -18.70 -12.37 11.71
N LYS A 1079 -17.66 -11.84 12.37
CA LYS A 1079 -17.81 -10.93 13.52
C LYS A 1079 -18.58 -9.64 13.21
N ALA A 1080 -18.38 -9.04 12.04
CA ALA A 1080 -19.08 -7.81 11.66
C ALA A 1080 -20.59 -8.05 11.52
N ILE A 1081 -20.98 -9.15 10.86
CA ILE A 1081 -22.39 -9.54 10.76
C ILE A 1081 -22.95 -9.98 12.13
N GLU A 1082 -22.17 -10.70 12.95
CA GLU A 1082 -22.56 -11.08 14.32
C GLU A 1082 -22.74 -9.88 15.27
N SER A 1083 -21.98 -8.78 15.10
CA SER A 1083 -22.22 -7.53 15.83
C SER A 1083 -23.42 -6.73 15.32
N GLY A 1084 -23.99 -7.14 14.17
CA GLY A 1084 -25.19 -6.58 13.57
C GLY A 1084 -24.95 -5.64 12.37
N ALA A 1085 -23.76 -5.64 11.76
CA ALA A 1085 -23.56 -4.95 10.50
C ALA A 1085 -24.42 -5.60 9.39
N SER A 1086 -24.87 -4.79 8.44
CA SER A 1086 -25.60 -5.25 7.26
C SER A 1086 -24.65 -5.89 6.25
N ASP A 1087 -23.49 -5.27 6.02
CA ASP A 1087 -22.42 -5.81 5.18
C ASP A 1087 -21.05 -5.27 5.60
N TYR A 1088 -20.02 -5.56 4.79
CA TYR A 1088 -18.65 -5.14 5.02
C TYR A 1088 -17.94 -4.75 3.72
N VAL A 1089 -16.93 -3.87 3.82
CA VAL A 1089 -16.02 -3.51 2.72
C VAL A 1089 -14.59 -3.45 3.27
N THR A 1090 -13.61 -3.97 2.52
CA THR A 1090 -12.21 -3.95 2.94
C THR A 1090 -11.55 -2.60 2.65
N LYS A 1091 -10.72 -2.09 3.57
CA LYS A 1091 -9.78 -1.00 3.34
C LYS A 1091 -8.49 -1.55 2.67
N PRO A 1092 -7.84 -0.83 1.74
CA PRO A 1092 -8.25 0.45 1.14
C PRO A 1092 -9.53 0.29 0.31
N VAL A 1093 -10.45 1.24 0.46
CA VAL A 1093 -11.80 1.12 -0.07
C VAL A 1093 -11.83 1.40 -1.57
N ASP A 1094 -12.31 0.43 -2.36
CA ASP A 1094 -12.63 0.61 -3.77
C ASP A 1094 -13.94 1.43 -3.89
N PRO A 1095 -13.92 2.64 -4.53
CA PRO A 1095 -15.10 3.46 -4.73
C PRO A 1095 -16.24 2.78 -5.50
N ASP A 1096 -15.92 2.02 -6.56
CA ASP A 1096 -16.95 1.33 -7.37
C ASP A 1096 -17.63 0.25 -6.53
N HIS A 1097 -16.83 -0.51 -5.76
CA HIS A 1097 -17.35 -1.57 -4.90
C HIS A 1097 -18.21 -0.99 -3.77
N LEU A 1098 -17.73 0.03 -3.06
CA LEU A 1098 -18.50 0.70 -2.00
C LEU A 1098 -19.84 1.22 -2.52
N LEU A 1099 -19.85 1.94 -3.64
CA LEU A 1099 -21.08 2.50 -4.23
C LEU A 1099 -22.05 1.41 -4.66
N SER A 1100 -21.58 0.24 -5.12
CA SER A 1100 -22.45 -0.90 -5.44
C SER A 1100 -23.07 -1.58 -4.20
N VAL A 1101 -22.31 -1.70 -3.10
CA VAL A 1101 -22.85 -2.21 -1.82
C VAL A 1101 -23.85 -1.20 -1.24
N MET A 1102 -23.56 0.10 -1.32
CA MET A 1102 -24.49 1.15 -0.90
C MET A 1102 -25.76 1.16 -1.77
N GLU A 1103 -25.67 1.04 -3.10
CA GLU A 1103 -26.86 0.95 -3.97
C GLU A 1103 -27.75 -0.24 -3.61
N GLN A 1104 -27.17 -1.40 -3.27
CA GLN A 1104 -27.92 -2.57 -2.82
C GLN A 1104 -28.70 -2.27 -1.54
N TRP A 1105 -28.03 -1.76 -0.50
CA TRP A 1105 -28.65 -1.56 0.83
C TRP A 1105 -29.51 -0.30 0.96
N MET A 1106 -29.40 0.66 0.02
CA MET A 1106 -30.23 1.87 -0.02
C MET A 1106 -31.47 1.75 -0.92
N ARG A 1107 -31.67 0.61 -1.63
CA ARG A 1107 -32.80 0.42 -2.56
C ARG A 1107 -33.72 -0.77 -2.28
N GLU A 1108 -33.63 -1.40 -1.10
CA GLU A 1108 -34.61 -2.41 -0.69
C GLU A 1108 -35.92 -1.76 -0.15
N GLU A 1109 -36.88 -1.53 -1.05
CA GLU A 1109 -38.34 -1.42 -0.77
C GLU A 1109 -39.10 -2.70 -1.17
#